data_AF-A0A914DKK8-F1
#
_entry.id   AF-A0A914DKK8-F1
#
_cell.length_a   1.000
_cell.length_b   1.000
_cell.length_c   1.000
_cell.angle_alpha   90.00
_cell.angle_beta   90.00
_cell.angle_gamma   90.00
#
_symmetry.space_group_name_H-M   'P 1'
#
loop_
_entity.id
_entity.type
_entity.pdbx_description
1 polymer ?
#
loop_
_entity_poly.entity_id
_entity_poly.type
_entity_poly.pdbx_seq_one_letter_code
_entity_poly.pdbx_strand_id
1 'polypeptide(L)'
;MQQWTTFPQIAKAFNVDSTSKPSIVALTVTNSALVFINQDAFKGEKIQILDLSHNHIESINVNAFRGLDKTIYQLSLTGNSLTSIPHWAFTHLEKLQYLHLQENQIVEIKPNTFNETKLQNLHFLYLDKNKIEILSKDSLYNIQLQVLTLANNKLQEIEKQAIPPTIWFLDLKNNLMTQLPYLALKELDKLKTLHLDGNNITTLHSHPEVMFENEIALHLSNNKISELSSNAFKSFKKLSKLDLSYNQISLVDEDSFDGIEILQEMDLSYNRIVHIPKNTFSRVAKSLKKLNLEENELHAVPMALKYLVSLEILNMNGNKLASLDISIMNNFKSTLQELLLAFNRLTKIPTGLLEGMNNLKHLDLSKNRIQNIEPLSFGKYDGPSKNLIRLNLAGNQIQSIVDPGAFLYMGSLAYLDLSFNRIRQMTRSAFERLDGLESLFLQNNDLTELPISALSSLNKLRYLLLDHNKITNLPHFAFQWQVHIERLSLSHNQIRTISAKTFHSTSATHLKSLNLGHNRITHLQTGAFDNLSNLEQLLLDNNWITGLQQKIFTNLINLRQLTLSGNKINHTMDSVFMNLPRLTHLSLARNKLNRLHNGILQNVPKLHSLDLGHNEFVTFDMTFLEDNQIQLQQIDLSNNKLTRIDVSATRRTLTRLNLSFNNLQFLDGKTLQNFEKLVHIDLSNNQLIEIHAHAFKNCPQLTYITLKNNNLRRIWPRSFAHQKLITSLDFSNNYLHELESGVFGKENVIRLYLRKNNFTKIPTPALNSITKSLTYLDLSYNSIQNLDRQSFKELQNITSLILKGNKIESIEEDTFSEMTKLQYLDLSHNPVTSWSPNAFQKISSSLKVLNLANTGLFSFPKINQRGIQELNVSHNKIYEIQADDIKGFKKLLTLDISYNNLIDIKPDTFESLVELQHLNISGNRLRVFSGDHFKHIYQLESLRMTDMGSLVRMPDAISFRYLRQLKELTIFNLPQVTNYNISKILEVLPPLKSIHFEVKDELFHEQLKNADLRLLRSITITGANLKKIDMGAFERLRGFRIKLTIRDTGIKHFPPFVFNTLSRVSFLFLELVNNKIETLNPFTHTKPPISNQHGTILEGLSLKGNPILCDCRMIWLEQWIEYAAEDANWDEIRENLAETPCSDRAGDTDTLLSVYSQTETKSLKLYCDENGMRSISASNINTRNLVLTVLIHLILSHFVFY
;
A
#
# COMPACT_ATOMS: atom_id res chain seq x y z
N MET A 1 25.14 28.04 -11.59
CA MET A 1 26.44 27.56 -11.07
C MET A 1 27.23 27.04 -12.26
N GLN A 2 28.53 27.32 -12.36
CA GLN A 2 29.36 26.71 -13.40
C GLN A 2 29.27 25.19 -13.29
N GLN A 3 28.83 24.51 -14.34
CA GLN A 3 28.95 23.05 -14.44
C GLN A 3 30.44 22.74 -14.52
N TRP A 4 31.03 22.25 -13.42
CA TRP A 4 32.40 21.79 -13.44
C TRP A 4 32.41 20.36 -13.96
N THR A 5 33.08 20.14 -15.08
CA THR A 5 33.51 18.79 -15.49
C THR A 5 34.63 18.28 -14.59
N THR A 6 35.39 19.20 -13.99
CA THR A 6 36.55 18.95 -13.13
C THR A 6 36.42 19.76 -11.83
N PHE A 7 36.35 19.12 -10.65
CA PHE A 7 36.17 19.84 -9.37
C PHE A 7 37.44 20.65 -8.99
N PRO A 8 37.41 21.99 -9.02
CA PRO A 8 38.57 22.83 -8.70
C PRO A 8 38.76 22.96 -7.18
N GLN A 9 39.79 23.70 -6.77
CA GLN A 9 39.98 24.06 -5.36
C GLN A 9 38.77 24.82 -4.78
N ILE A 10 38.27 24.38 -3.61
CA ILE A 10 37.12 24.99 -2.91
C ILE A 10 37.24 26.52 -2.78
N ALA A 11 38.44 27.03 -2.47
CA ALA A 11 38.68 28.47 -2.34
C ALA A 11 38.42 29.24 -3.65
N LYS A 12 38.81 28.68 -4.80
CA LYS A 12 38.55 29.26 -6.14
C LYS A 12 37.11 29.06 -6.59
N ALA A 13 36.52 27.95 -6.19
CA ALA A 13 35.16 27.53 -6.49
C ALA A 13 34.07 28.49 -5.97
N PHE A 14 34.28 29.09 -4.80
CA PHE A 14 33.27 29.93 -4.12
C PHE A 14 33.66 31.40 -3.97
N ASN A 15 34.79 31.84 -4.55
CA ASN A 15 35.26 33.24 -4.51
C ASN A 15 35.29 33.85 -3.10
N VAL A 16 35.74 33.07 -2.10
CA VAL A 16 35.68 33.45 -0.67
C VAL A 16 37.03 34.00 -0.20
N ASP A 17 37.05 35.28 0.21
CA ASP A 17 38.22 35.93 0.84
C ASP A 17 38.59 35.32 2.20
N SER A 18 39.89 35.28 2.47
CA SER A 18 40.51 34.35 3.43
C SER A 18 40.51 34.75 4.91
N THR A 19 39.81 35.81 5.33
CA THR A 19 40.04 36.41 6.67
C THR A 19 38.96 36.12 7.73
N SER A 20 37.84 35.48 7.39
CA SER A 20 36.86 35.00 8.39
C SER A 20 35.99 33.83 7.89
N LYS A 21 36.60 32.72 7.45
CA LYS A 21 35.86 31.56 6.93
C LYS A 21 35.15 30.75 8.04
N PRO A 22 33.83 30.51 7.96
CA PRO A 22 33.19 29.46 8.75
C PRO A 22 33.72 28.08 8.30
N SER A 23 34.06 27.21 9.25
CA SER A 23 34.61 25.88 8.98
C SER A 23 33.54 24.97 8.36
N ILE A 24 33.76 24.52 7.12
CA ILE A 24 32.87 23.56 6.45
C ILE A 24 33.10 22.17 7.05
N VAL A 25 32.11 21.66 7.79
CA VAL A 25 32.18 20.32 8.43
C VAL A 25 31.60 19.24 7.52
N ALA A 26 30.62 19.58 6.68
CA ALA A 26 30.03 18.67 5.71
C ALA A 26 29.86 19.38 4.36
N LEU A 27 30.12 18.65 3.27
CA LEU A 27 30.00 19.15 1.91
C LEU A 27 29.32 18.10 1.03
N THR A 28 28.27 18.53 0.32
CA THR A 28 27.51 17.70 -0.60
C THR A 28 27.55 18.33 -1.99
N VAL A 29 28.05 17.58 -2.97
CA VAL A 29 28.11 17.97 -4.37
C VAL A 29 27.61 16.79 -5.19
N THR A 30 26.31 16.74 -5.43
CA THR A 30 25.65 15.64 -6.12
C THR A 30 24.99 16.13 -7.41
N ASN A 31 24.75 15.24 -8.36
CA ASN A 31 24.06 15.54 -9.62
C ASN A 31 24.67 16.71 -10.42
N SER A 32 25.99 16.91 -10.29
CA SER A 32 26.72 18.07 -10.85
C SER A 32 27.51 17.73 -12.11
N ALA A 33 27.33 16.51 -12.65
CA ALA A 33 28.03 15.99 -13.84
C ALA A 33 29.57 15.99 -13.72
N LEU A 34 30.10 15.99 -12.48
CA LEU A 34 31.54 15.91 -12.23
C LEU A 34 32.11 14.62 -12.81
N VAL A 35 33.14 14.74 -13.65
CA VAL A 35 33.83 13.59 -14.26
C VAL A 35 35.16 13.31 -13.57
N PHE A 36 35.79 14.36 -13.04
CA PHE A 36 37.11 14.29 -12.42
C PHE A 36 37.20 15.18 -11.18
N ILE A 37 38.00 14.76 -10.20
CA ILE A 37 38.36 15.58 -9.03
C ILE A 37 39.83 15.98 -9.14
N ASN A 38 40.10 17.29 -9.16
CA ASN A 38 41.45 17.82 -9.34
C ASN A 38 42.31 17.64 -8.10
N GLN A 39 43.63 17.73 -8.31
CA GLN A 39 44.60 17.81 -7.23
C GLN A 39 44.28 18.93 -6.24
N ASP A 40 44.49 18.67 -4.95
CA ASP A 40 44.36 19.62 -3.85
C ASP A 40 42.96 20.28 -3.77
N ALA A 41 41.92 19.64 -4.31
CA ALA A 41 40.55 20.16 -4.40
C ALA A 41 39.99 20.67 -3.05
N PHE A 42 40.34 19.97 -1.96
CA PHE A 42 39.82 20.21 -0.62
C PHE A 42 40.88 20.77 0.35
N LYS A 43 42.01 21.26 -0.17
CA LYS A 43 43.15 21.68 0.65
C LYS A 43 42.79 22.87 1.55
N GLY A 44 43.09 22.72 2.84
CA GLY A 44 42.86 23.76 3.86
C GLY A 44 41.47 23.77 4.47
N GLU A 45 40.57 22.88 4.02
CA GLU A 45 39.23 22.72 4.57
C GLU A 45 39.21 21.63 5.65
N LYS A 46 38.27 21.70 6.60
CA LYS A 46 38.15 20.75 7.74
C LYS A 46 36.91 19.86 7.60
N ILE A 47 36.68 19.34 6.41
CA ILE A 47 35.50 18.54 6.07
C ILE A 47 35.60 17.16 6.74
N GLN A 48 34.50 16.75 7.39
CA GLN A 48 34.32 15.45 8.01
C GLN A 48 33.42 14.54 7.17
N ILE A 49 32.37 15.08 6.55
CA ILE A 49 31.45 14.32 5.69
C ILE A 49 31.50 14.91 4.28
N LEU A 50 31.92 14.10 3.31
CA LEU A 50 31.98 14.49 1.91
C LEU A 50 31.09 13.57 1.07
N ASP A 51 30.04 14.13 0.48
CA ASP A 51 29.13 13.41 -0.41
C ASP A 51 29.27 13.91 -1.84
N LEU A 52 29.84 13.06 -2.69
CA LEU A 52 30.04 13.26 -4.12
C LEU A 52 29.19 12.29 -4.95
N SER A 53 28.08 11.82 -4.38
CA SER A 53 27.23 10.83 -5.02
C SER A 53 26.51 11.34 -6.27
N HIS A 54 26.11 10.41 -7.13
CA HIS A 54 25.31 10.66 -8.33
C HIS A 54 25.93 11.70 -9.26
N ASN A 55 27.26 11.64 -9.44
CA ASN A 55 27.97 12.38 -10.49
C ASN A 55 28.39 11.41 -11.62
N HIS A 56 29.39 11.79 -12.43
CA HIS A 56 29.96 10.97 -13.50
C HIS A 56 31.44 10.70 -13.24
N ILE A 57 31.86 10.61 -11.97
CA ILE A 57 33.27 10.53 -11.64
C ILE A 57 33.82 9.21 -12.21
N GLU A 58 34.69 9.33 -13.19
CA GLU A 58 35.38 8.23 -13.86
C GLU A 58 36.78 8.03 -13.26
N SER A 59 37.43 9.13 -12.90
CA SER A 59 38.77 9.12 -12.32
C SER A 59 38.95 10.20 -11.26
N ILE A 60 39.85 9.95 -10.31
CA ILE A 60 40.16 10.84 -9.19
C ILE A 60 41.67 11.03 -9.17
N ASN A 61 42.11 12.29 -9.08
CA ASN A 61 43.54 12.59 -8.92
C ASN A 61 44.08 11.99 -7.62
N VAL A 62 45.32 11.48 -7.63
CA VAL A 62 45.98 10.89 -6.46
C VAL A 62 46.04 11.82 -5.24
N ASN A 63 46.13 13.14 -5.46
CA ASN A 63 46.18 14.15 -4.41
C ASN A 63 44.85 14.91 -4.25
N ALA A 64 43.74 14.37 -4.74
CA ALA A 64 42.45 15.06 -4.73
C ALA A 64 41.99 15.46 -3.33
N PHE A 65 42.08 14.54 -2.37
CA PHE A 65 41.60 14.73 -1.00
C PHE A 65 42.66 15.25 -0.02
N ARG A 66 43.79 15.74 -0.54
CA ARG A 66 44.88 16.27 0.28
C ARG A 66 44.38 17.43 1.14
N GLY A 67 44.71 17.39 2.43
CA GLY A 67 44.23 18.35 3.44
C GLY A 67 43.07 17.82 4.28
N LEU A 68 42.39 16.76 3.84
CA LEU A 68 41.34 16.08 4.60
C LEU A 68 41.86 14.87 5.40
N ASP A 69 43.16 14.61 5.32
CA ASP A 69 43.86 13.42 5.82
C ASP A 69 43.49 13.06 7.27
N LYS A 70 43.34 14.10 8.11
CA LYS A 70 43.06 13.97 9.55
C LYS A 70 41.63 14.36 9.96
N THR A 71 40.77 14.71 9.01
CA THR A 71 39.43 15.25 9.30
C THR A 71 38.31 14.42 8.72
N ILE A 72 38.47 13.84 7.52
CA ILE A 72 37.38 13.14 6.86
C ILE A 72 37.04 11.84 7.57
N TYR A 73 35.76 11.67 7.84
CA TYR A 73 35.16 10.56 8.56
C TYR A 73 34.32 9.68 7.61
N GLN A 74 33.60 10.31 6.69
CA GLN A 74 32.75 9.62 5.71
C GLN A 74 32.96 10.20 4.31
N LEU A 75 33.10 9.31 3.35
CA LEU A 75 33.19 9.63 1.92
C LEU A 75 32.15 8.83 1.14
N SER A 76 31.30 9.54 0.41
CA SER A 76 30.32 8.95 -0.49
C SER A 76 30.66 9.25 -1.94
N LEU A 77 30.85 8.18 -2.72
CA LEU A 77 31.07 8.16 -4.16
C LEU A 77 30.00 7.30 -4.86
N THR A 78 28.86 7.09 -4.21
CA THR A 78 27.75 6.29 -4.72
C THR A 78 27.23 6.81 -6.05
N GLY A 79 26.83 5.93 -6.97
CA GLY A 79 26.14 6.35 -8.19
C GLY A 79 27.05 7.03 -9.22
N ASN A 80 28.37 6.80 -9.18
CA ASN A 80 29.35 7.34 -10.13
C ASN A 80 29.69 6.34 -11.25
N SER A 81 30.76 6.59 -12.02
CA SER A 81 31.20 5.74 -13.15
C SER A 81 32.55 5.07 -12.89
N LEU A 82 32.88 4.81 -11.63
CA LEU A 82 34.14 4.17 -11.26
C LEU A 82 34.14 2.70 -11.71
N THR A 83 35.16 2.31 -12.49
CA THR A 83 35.37 0.91 -12.93
C THR A 83 36.25 0.09 -11.98
N SER A 84 36.96 0.78 -11.07
CA SER A 84 37.81 0.19 -10.04
C SER A 84 37.83 1.10 -8.81
N ILE A 85 38.17 0.55 -7.64
CA ILE A 85 38.35 1.34 -6.43
C ILE A 85 39.60 2.23 -6.56
N PRO A 86 39.48 3.58 -6.49
CA PRO A 86 40.61 4.48 -6.63
C PRO A 86 41.38 4.62 -5.30
N HIS A 87 41.89 3.51 -4.79
CA HIS A 87 42.56 3.37 -3.49
C HIS A 87 43.72 4.36 -3.30
N TRP A 88 44.47 4.68 -4.36
CA TRP A 88 45.56 5.66 -4.35
C TRP A 88 45.12 7.07 -3.94
N ALA A 89 43.87 7.46 -4.22
CA ALA A 89 43.35 8.77 -3.83
C ALA A 89 43.02 8.83 -2.33
N PHE A 90 42.81 7.67 -1.70
CA PHE A 90 42.43 7.54 -0.30
C PHE A 90 43.62 7.25 0.62
N THR A 91 44.83 7.13 0.05
CA THR A 91 46.05 6.65 0.74
C THR A 91 46.32 7.32 2.08
N HIS A 92 46.00 8.60 2.25
CA HIS A 92 46.33 9.37 3.45
C HIS A 92 45.13 9.69 4.35
N LEU A 93 43.93 9.16 4.08
CA LEU A 93 42.71 9.48 4.82
C LEU A 93 42.59 8.71 6.13
N GLU A 94 43.50 8.99 7.08
CA GLU A 94 43.69 8.25 8.33
C GLU A 94 42.44 8.15 9.21
N LYS A 95 41.50 9.10 9.13
CA LYS A 95 40.27 9.13 9.95
C LYS A 95 39.03 8.55 9.28
N LEU A 96 39.12 8.14 8.02
CA LEU A 96 37.97 7.65 7.25
C LEU A 96 37.43 6.36 7.86
N GLN A 97 36.14 6.32 8.19
CA GLN A 97 35.45 5.15 8.74
C GLN A 97 34.42 4.54 7.79
N TYR A 98 33.76 5.37 6.99
CA TYR A 98 32.70 4.97 6.06
C TYR A 98 33.07 5.32 4.63
N LEU A 99 33.07 4.31 3.77
CA LEU A 99 33.29 4.47 2.34
C LEU A 99 32.14 3.87 1.55
N HIS A 100 31.40 4.74 0.86
CA HIS A 100 30.28 4.35 0.01
C HIS A 100 30.69 4.36 -1.47
N LEU A 101 30.68 3.19 -2.09
CA LEU A 101 31.04 2.96 -3.50
C LEU A 101 29.93 2.21 -4.25
N GLN A 102 28.71 2.24 -3.73
CA GLN A 102 27.57 1.55 -4.33
C GLN A 102 27.19 2.16 -5.68
N GLU A 103 26.48 1.42 -6.53
CA GLU A 103 25.94 1.93 -7.80
C GLU A 103 27.01 2.51 -8.75
N ASN A 104 28.19 1.91 -8.74
CA ASN A 104 29.29 2.18 -9.66
C ASN A 104 29.41 1.05 -10.70
N GLN A 105 30.49 1.04 -11.46
CA GLN A 105 30.77 0.04 -12.50
C GLN A 105 31.97 -0.84 -12.12
N ILE A 106 32.21 -1.03 -10.82
CA ILE A 106 33.38 -1.76 -10.32
C ILE A 106 33.25 -3.24 -10.73
N VAL A 107 34.22 -3.72 -11.51
CA VAL A 107 34.21 -5.09 -12.06
C VAL A 107 35.03 -6.04 -11.18
N GLU A 108 36.10 -5.54 -10.58
CA GLU A 108 36.99 -6.32 -9.73
C GLU A 108 37.58 -5.45 -8.60
N ILE A 109 38.03 -6.12 -7.55
CA ILE A 109 38.91 -5.54 -6.54
C ILE A 109 40.23 -6.28 -6.69
N LYS A 110 41.30 -5.57 -7.01
CA LYS A 110 42.59 -6.20 -7.26
C LYS A 110 43.20 -6.71 -5.95
N PRO A 111 44.01 -7.79 -5.99
CA PRO A 111 44.82 -8.19 -4.84
C PRO A 111 45.64 -7.02 -4.31
N ASN A 112 45.71 -6.88 -2.98
CA ASN A 112 46.46 -5.85 -2.28
C ASN A 112 46.00 -4.40 -2.53
N THR A 113 44.77 -4.19 -3.02
CA THR A 113 44.20 -2.85 -3.34
C THR A 113 44.40 -1.84 -2.20
N PHE A 114 44.32 -2.26 -0.94
CA PHE A 114 44.41 -1.35 0.20
C PHE A 114 45.75 -1.36 0.94
N ASN A 115 46.73 -2.18 0.54
CA ASN A 115 47.97 -2.37 1.31
C ASN A 115 48.81 -1.11 1.44
N GLU A 116 48.83 -0.26 0.41
CA GLU A 116 49.59 0.99 0.41
C GLU A 116 48.83 2.15 1.09
N THR A 117 47.59 1.92 1.54
CA THR A 117 46.73 2.95 2.14
C THR A 117 46.86 3.00 3.66
N LYS A 118 46.73 4.19 4.25
CA LYS A 118 46.67 4.41 5.71
C LYS A 118 45.25 4.34 6.27
N LEU A 119 44.36 3.59 5.63
CA LEU A 119 42.94 3.46 6.00
C LEU A 119 42.73 2.52 7.21
N GLN A 120 43.52 2.68 8.27
CA GLN A 120 43.48 1.82 9.45
C GLN A 120 42.17 1.94 10.24
N ASN A 121 41.42 3.03 10.05
CA ASN A 121 40.13 3.28 10.72
C ASN A 121 38.92 2.98 9.82
N LEU A 122 39.10 2.42 8.62
CA LEU A 122 37.98 2.11 7.75
C LEU A 122 37.26 0.87 8.27
N HIS A 123 36.02 1.03 8.74
CA HIS A 123 35.24 -0.05 9.32
C HIS A 123 34.07 -0.48 8.43
N PHE A 124 33.53 0.43 7.60
CA PHE A 124 32.35 0.19 6.78
C PHE A 124 32.65 0.45 5.31
N LEU A 125 32.52 -0.60 4.50
CA LEU A 125 32.70 -0.54 3.06
C LEU A 125 31.45 -1.04 2.36
N TYR A 126 30.85 -0.17 1.55
CA TYR A 126 29.64 -0.48 0.80
C TYR A 126 29.91 -0.54 -0.70
N LEU A 127 29.65 -1.69 -1.31
CA LEU A 127 29.93 -2.01 -2.72
C LEU A 127 28.72 -2.60 -3.45
N ASP A 128 27.52 -2.39 -2.93
CA ASP A 128 26.28 -2.90 -3.53
C ASP A 128 26.07 -2.36 -4.95
N LYS A 129 25.37 -3.13 -5.80
CA LYS A 129 25.00 -2.73 -7.16
C LYS A 129 26.21 -2.33 -8.02
N ASN A 130 27.27 -3.12 -7.96
CA ASN A 130 28.42 -3.05 -8.86
C ASN A 130 28.38 -4.25 -9.82
N LYS A 131 29.49 -4.52 -10.52
CA LYS A 131 29.63 -5.62 -11.49
C LYS A 131 30.64 -6.67 -11.05
N ILE A 132 30.85 -6.82 -9.73
CA ILE A 132 31.88 -7.70 -9.19
C ILE A 132 31.46 -9.16 -9.41
N GLU A 133 32.27 -9.93 -10.13
CA GLU A 133 32.01 -11.33 -10.46
C GLU A 133 32.76 -12.30 -9.54
N ILE A 134 34.00 -11.96 -9.21
CA ILE A 134 34.89 -12.74 -8.34
C ILE A 134 35.53 -11.79 -7.34
N LEU A 135 35.64 -12.21 -6.09
CA LEU A 135 36.51 -11.55 -5.10
C LEU A 135 37.78 -12.37 -4.92
N SER A 136 38.88 -11.92 -5.52
CA SER A 136 40.15 -12.64 -5.53
C SER A 136 40.89 -12.59 -4.20
N LYS A 137 41.84 -13.50 -4.02
CA LYS A 137 42.74 -13.55 -2.89
C LYS A 137 43.44 -12.20 -2.66
N ASP A 138 43.62 -11.85 -1.39
CA ASP A 138 44.29 -10.63 -0.90
C ASP A 138 43.61 -9.31 -1.30
N SER A 139 42.41 -9.33 -1.89
CA SER A 139 41.72 -8.12 -2.37
C SER A 139 41.35 -7.16 -1.25
N LEU A 140 40.73 -7.67 -0.18
CA LEU A 140 40.31 -6.90 1.00
C LEU A 140 40.96 -7.43 2.30
N TYR A 141 41.79 -8.47 2.22
CA TYR A 141 42.23 -9.22 3.40
C TYR A 141 42.96 -8.39 4.46
N ASN A 142 43.79 -7.43 4.03
CA ASN A 142 44.66 -6.66 4.91
C ASN A 142 44.00 -5.39 5.51
N ILE A 143 42.72 -5.11 5.22
CA ILE A 143 42.02 -3.93 5.77
C ILE A 143 41.09 -4.30 6.94
N GLN A 144 41.00 -3.45 7.96
CA GLN A 144 40.26 -3.74 9.20
C GLN A 144 38.75 -3.45 9.13
N LEU A 145 38.06 -4.08 8.19
CA LEU A 145 36.61 -3.89 8.01
C LEU A 145 35.78 -4.65 9.05
N GLN A 146 34.70 -4.03 9.51
CA GLN A 146 33.68 -4.62 10.36
C GLN A 146 32.43 -5.01 9.56
N VAL A 147 32.06 -4.19 8.58
CA VAL A 147 30.88 -4.35 7.72
C VAL A 147 31.31 -4.26 6.27
N LEU A 148 30.90 -5.27 5.49
CA LEU A 148 31.08 -5.32 4.05
C LEU A 148 29.76 -5.67 3.37
N THR A 149 29.31 -4.81 2.46
CA THR A 149 28.11 -5.07 1.64
C THR A 149 28.48 -5.19 0.17
N LEU A 150 28.03 -6.28 -0.45
CA LEU A 150 28.28 -6.65 -1.83
C LEU A 150 26.97 -7.11 -2.51
N ALA A 151 25.82 -6.66 -2.02
CA ALA A 151 24.53 -7.10 -2.52
C ALA A 151 24.30 -6.63 -3.97
N ASN A 152 23.53 -7.39 -4.74
CA ASN A 152 23.17 -7.06 -6.12
C ASN A 152 24.39 -6.87 -7.04
N ASN A 153 25.44 -7.67 -6.83
CA ASN A 153 26.57 -7.79 -7.74
C ASN A 153 26.37 -9.01 -8.67
N LYS A 154 27.45 -9.51 -9.27
CA LYS A 154 27.45 -10.72 -10.09
C LYS A 154 28.28 -11.84 -9.45
N LEU A 155 28.45 -11.80 -8.11
CA LEU A 155 29.37 -12.69 -7.43
C LEU A 155 28.96 -14.14 -7.64
N GLN A 156 29.87 -14.90 -8.23
CA GLN A 156 29.77 -16.35 -8.39
C GLN A 156 30.71 -17.07 -7.42
N GLU A 157 31.90 -16.48 -7.21
CA GLU A 157 32.96 -17.06 -6.40
C GLU A 157 33.64 -16.00 -5.52
N ILE A 158 34.08 -16.44 -4.34
CA ILE A 158 34.91 -15.68 -3.42
C ILE A 158 36.09 -16.58 -3.07
N GLU A 159 37.31 -16.15 -3.39
CA GLU A 159 38.52 -16.93 -3.16
C GLU A 159 38.90 -16.95 -1.67
N LYS A 160 39.72 -17.94 -1.29
CA LYS A 160 40.32 -17.99 0.06
C LYS A 160 41.16 -16.73 0.30
N GLN A 161 41.12 -16.20 1.52
CA GLN A 161 41.85 -14.97 1.91
C GLN A 161 41.45 -13.74 1.08
N ALA A 162 40.22 -13.70 0.56
CA ALA A 162 39.72 -12.52 -0.13
C ALA A 162 39.11 -11.47 0.83
N ILE A 163 38.47 -11.94 1.91
CA ILE A 163 37.70 -11.15 2.87
C ILE A 163 38.51 -10.97 4.16
N PRO A 164 38.53 -9.76 4.77
CA PRO A 164 39.28 -9.53 6.00
C PRO A 164 38.67 -10.23 7.23
N PRO A 165 39.50 -10.82 8.12
CA PRO A 165 39.04 -11.62 9.27
C PRO A 165 38.33 -10.82 10.36
N THR A 166 38.37 -9.48 10.29
CA THR A 166 37.75 -8.57 11.25
C THR A 166 36.23 -8.38 11.06
N ILE A 167 35.68 -8.88 9.95
CA ILE A 167 34.27 -8.67 9.60
C ILE A 167 33.33 -9.39 10.57
N TRP A 168 32.31 -8.66 11.05
CA TRP A 168 31.20 -9.25 11.80
C TRP A 168 29.89 -9.31 11.00
N PHE A 169 29.74 -8.46 9.98
CA PHE A 169 28.57 -8.44 9.10
C PHE A 169 28.98 -8.49 7.63
N LEU A 170 28.47 -9.48 6.90
CA LEU A 170 28.72 -9.67 5.48
C LEU A 170 27.39 -9.82 4.72
N ASP A 171 27.16 -8.94 3.75
CA ASP A 171 25.97 -8.99 2.89
C ASP A 171 26.32 -9.39 1.46
N LEU A 172 25.84 -10.55 1.02
CA LEU A 172 26.02 -11.12 -0.31
C LEU A 172 24.68 -11.36 -1.02
N LYS A 173 23.61 -10.64 -0.65
CA LYS A 173 22.27 -10.85 -1.23
C LYS A 173 22.23 -10.62 -2.74
N ASN A 174 21.31 -11.31 -3.40
CA ASN A 174 20.99 -11.13 -4.82
C ASN A 174 22.23 -11.21 -5.73
N ASN A 175 23.10 -12.17 -5.46
CA ASN A 175 24.25 -12.50 -6.30
C ASN A 175 23.95 -13.79 -7.09
N LEU A 176 24.98 -14.40 -7.67
CA LEU A 176 24.86 -15.57 -8.53
C LEU A 176 25.44 -16.84 -7.89
N MET A 177 25.65 -16.84 -6.58
CA MET A 177 26.30 -17.94 -5.88
C MET A 177 25.45 -19.20 -5.94
N THR A 178 26.09 -20.33 -6.25
CA THR A 178 25.45 -21.66 -6.29
C THR A 178 25.72 -22.49 -5.04
N GLN A 179 26.69 -22.07 -4.21
CA GLN A 179 27.12 -22.75 -2.99
C GLN A 179 27.66 -21.74 -1.97
N LEU A 180 27.81 -22.17 -0.71
CA LEU A 180 28.45 -21.36 0.32
C LEU A 180 29.96 -21.28 0.10
N PRO A 181 30.59 -20.09 0.24
CA PRO A 181 32.02 -19.90 0.01
C PRO A 181 32.85 -20.29 1.25
N TYR A 182 32.80 -21.56 1.67
CA TYR A 182 33.41 -22.03 2.94
C TYR A 182 34.87 -21.62 3.13
N LEU A 183 35.72 -21.79 2.11
CA LEU A 183 37.15 -21.47 2.19
C LEU A 183 37.43 -19.98 2.37
N ALA A 184 36.59 -19.10 1.83
CA ALA A 184 36.70 -17.65 2.00
C ALA A 184 36.25 -17.20 3.39
N LEU A 185 35.29 -17.91 3.97
CA LEU A 185 34.73 -17.59 5.28
C LEU A 185 35.57 -18.16 6.43
N LYS A 186 36.43 -19.17 6.17
CA LYS A 186 37.16 -19.96 7.18
C LYS A 186 37.86 -19.13 8.26
N GLU A 187 38.43 -17.97 7.92
CA GLU A 187 39.24 -17.15 8.82
C GLU A 187 38.43 -15.99 9.47
N LEU A 188 37.11 -15.92 9.23
CA LEU A 188 36.24 -14.84 9.71
C LEU A 188 35.70 -15.10 11.14
N ASP A 189 36.60 -15.21 12.11
CA ASP A 189 36.27 -15.55 13.51
C ASP A 189 35.35 -14.53 14.21
N LYS A 190 35.22 -13.32 13.66
CA LYS A 190 34.34 -12.25 14.18
C LYS A 190 32.96 -12.25 13.55
N LEU A 191 32.71 -13.05 12.52
CA LEU A 191 31.45 -13.08 11.78
C LEU A 191 30.28 -13.37 12.72
N LYS A 192 29.22 -12.57 12.65
CA LYS A 192 27.97 -12.78 13.40
C LYS A 192 26.76 -12.83 12.49
N THR A 193 26.82 -12.22 11.31
CA THR A 193 25.71 -12.20 10.37
C THR A 193 26.22 -12.39 8.96
N LEU A 194 25.64 -13.36 8.27
CA LEU A 194 25.90 -13.66 6.87
C LEU A 194 24.58 -13.67 6.10
N HIS A 195 24.43 -12.75 5.15
CA HIS A 195 23.30 -12.73 4.24
C HIS A 195 23.66 -13.33 2.88
N LEU A 196 22.91 -14.33 2.47
CA LEU A 196 23.02 -15.01 1.17
C LEU A 196 21.65 -15.11 0.47
N ASP A 197 20.69 -14.28 0.86
CA ASP A 197 19.33 -14.31 0.32
C ASP A 197 19.32 -14.02 -1.19
N GLY A 198 18.40 -14.64 -1.93
CA GLY A 198 18.22 -14.35 -3.36
C GLY A 198 19.37 -14.82 -4.26
N ASN A 199 20.17 -15.79 -3.83
CA ASN A 199 21.19 -16.45 -4.64
C ASN A 199 20.62 -17.69 -5.36
N ASN A 200 21.49 -18.46 -6.03
CA ASN A 200 21.14 -19.70 -6.73
C ASN A 200 21.60 -20.95 -5.96
N ILE A 201 21.64 -20.91 -4.63
CA ILE A 201 22.12 -22.04 -3.83
C ILE A 201 21.09 -23.18 -3.92
N THR A 202 21.53 -24.35 -4.37
CA THR A 202 20.66 -25.53 -4.58
C THR A 202 20.81 -26.59 -3.50
N THR A 203 22.01 -26.73 -2.94
CA THR A 203 22.32 -27.73 -1.91
C THR A 203 23.18 -27.11 -0.82
N LEU A 204 23.14 -27.72 0.36
CA LEU A 204 23.94 -27.32 1.52
C LEU A 204 24.76 -28.53 1.98
N HIS A 205 26.08 -28.36 2.09
CA HIS A 205 27.00 -29.44 2.46
C HIS A 205 28.06 -28.92 3.44
N SER A 206 28.50 -29.73 4.38
CA SER A 206 29.66 -29.37 5.21
C SER A 206 30.96 -29.44 4.43
N HIS A 207 31.89 -28.57 4.78
CA HIS A 207 33.25 -28.60 4.25
C HIS A 207 34.21 -29.23 5.28
N PRO A 208 35.04 -30.24 4.91
CA PRO A 208 35.83 -31.04 5.86
C PRO A 208 36.86 -30.23 6.66
N GLU A 209 37.41 -29.17 6.06
CA GLU A 209 38.45 -28.34 6.68
C GLU A 209 37.95 -27.02 7.27
N VAL A 210 36.64 -26.75 7.27
CA VAL A 210 36.07 -25.46 7.71
C VAL A 210 35.06 -25.70 8.81
N MET A 211 35.32 -25.10 9.97
CA MET A 211 34.49 -25.17 11.17
C MET A 211 34.38 -23.77 11.79
N PHE A 212 33.17 -23.24 11.88
CA PHE A 212 32.85 -21.96 12.52
C PHE A 212 32.51 -22.19 14.00
N GLU A 213 33.36 -21.68 14.88
CA GLU A 213 33.24 -21.81 16.35
C GLU A 213 32.44 -20.65 17.00
N ASN A 214 32.31 -19.55 16.27
CA ASN A 214 31.53 -18.35 16.60
C ASN A 214 30.03 -18.55 16.34
N GLU A 215 29.21 -17.77 17.05
CA GLU A 215 27.76 -17.75 16.86
C GLU A 215 27.38 -16.89 15.64
N ILE A 216 26.72 -17.50 14.64
CA ILE A 216 26.37 -16.87 13.37
C ILE A 216 24.85 -16.87 13.12
N ALA A 217 24.32 -15.75 12.66
CA ALA A 217 23.01 -15.66 12.01
C ALA A 217 23.20 -15.87 10.50
N LEU A 218 22.67 -16.98 9.97
CA LEU A 218 22.79 -17.38 8.58
C LEU A 218 21.45 -17.19 7.86
N HIS A 219 21.44 -16.33 6.85
CA HIS A 219 20.25 -16.05 6.04
C HIS A 219 20.42 -16.59 4.63
N LEU A 220 19.56 -17.54 4.27
CA LEU A 220 19.55 -18.27 2.99
C LEU A 220 18.17 -18.21 2.34
N SER A 221 17.36 -17.21 2.67
CA SER A 221 16.00 -17.12 2.15
C SER A 221 15.99 -16.91 0.63
N ASN A 222 14.91 -17.33 -0.03
CA ASN A 222 14.74 -17.13 -1.47
C ASN A 222 15.91 -17.67 -2.32
N ASN A 223 16.42 -18.86 -1.96
CA ASN A 223 17.35 -19.63 -2.78
C ASN A 223 16.60 -20.78 -3.48
N LYS A 224 17.33 -21.74 -4.04
CA LYS A 224 16.81 -22.91 -4.76
C LYS A 224 17.03 -24.21 -4.00
N ILE A 225 17.14 -24.15 -2.68
CA ILE A 225 17.45 -25.32 -1.85
C ILE A 225 16.26 -26.28 -1.88
N SER A 226 16.46 -27.50 -2.39
CA SER A 226 15.40 -28.51 -2.52
C SER A 226 15.43 -29.59 -1.43
N GLU A 227 16.59 -29.79 -0.83
CA GLU A 227 16.82 -30.81 0.20
C GLU A 227 17.78 -30.30 1.28
N LEU A 228 17.59 -30.78 2.50
CA LEU A 228 18.57 -30.69 3.57
C LEU A 228 19.21 -32.06 3.72
N SER A 229 20.43 -32.21 3.18
CA SER A 229 21.18 -33.48 3.21
C SER A 229 21.85 -33.71 4.58
N SER A 230 22.20 -34.96 4.89
CA SER A 230 22.97 -35.30 6.09
C SER A 230 24.20 -34.41 6.30
N ASN A 231 24.37 -33.90 7.52
CA ASN A 231 25.45 -33.01 7.92
C ASN A 231 25.53 -31.68 7.14
N ALA A 232 24.44 -31.20 6.52
CA ALA A 232 24.42 -29.97 5.71
C ALA A 232 25.05 -28.76 6.43
N PHE A 233 24.90 -28.69 7.75
CA PHE A 233 25.37 -27.58 8.58
C PHE A 233 26.54 -27.93 9.51
N LYS A 234 27.19 -29.09 9.35
CA LYS A 234 28.23 -29.54 10.28
C LYS A 234 29.42 -28.58 10.39
N SER A 235 29.67 -27.76 9.38
CA SER A 235 30.67 -26.68 9.45
C SER A 235 30.29 -25.55 10.42
N PHE A 236 29.03 -25.40 10.83
CA PHE A 236 28.56 -24.34 11.72
C PHE A 236 28.23 -24.91 13.10
N LYS A 237 29.11 -24.68 14.08
CA LYS A 237 28.92 -25.24 15.43
C LYS A 237 27.88 -24.48 16.24
N LYS A 238 27.77 -23.16 16.05
CA LYS A 238 26.82 -22.28 16.77
C LYS A 238 26.11 -21.35 15.81
N LEU A 239 24.79 -21.44 15.78
CA LEU A 239 23.92 -20.55 15.03
C LEU A 239 22.98 -19.82 15.99
N SER A 240 22.91 -18.49 15.89
CA SER A 240 21.85 -17.76 16.58
C SER A 240 20.54 -17.89 15.80
N LYS A 241 20.63 -17.78 14.48
CA LYS A 241 19.49 -17.85 13.57
C LYS A 241 19.87 -18.59 12.28
N LEU A 242 18.93 -19.38 11.78
CA LEU A 242 19.00 -20.03 10.47
C LEU A 242 17.71 -19.76 9.71
N ASP A 243 17.80 -18.96 8.65
CA ASP A 243 16.66 -18.63 7.79
C ASP A 243 16.77 -19.35 6.45
N LEU A 244 15.91 -20.35 6.25
CA LEU A 244 15.77 -21.15 5.03
C LEU A 244 14.41 -20.91 4.38
N SER A 245 13.74 -19.82 4.73
CA SER A 245 12.40 -19.51 4.22
C SER A 245 12.39 -19.29 2.71
N TYR A 246 11.25 -19.49 2.06
CA TYR A 246 11.08 -19.27 0.62
C TYR A 246 12.06 -20.08 -0.26
N ASN A 247 12.48 -21.25 0.21
CA ASN A 247 13.21 -22.25 -0.58
C ASN A 247 12.25 -23.31 -1.15
N GLN A 248 12.80 -24.36 -1.75
CA GLN A 248 12.05 -25.45 -2.38
C GLN A 248 12.14 -26.75 -1.57
N ILE A 249 12.44 -26.64 -0.27
CA ILE A 249 12.79 -27.79 0.56
C ILE A 249 11.59 -28.74 0.64
N SER A 250 11.77 -29.96 0.13
CA SER A 250 10.78 -31.04 0.21
C SER A 250 11.30 -32.27 0.98
N LEU A 251 12.61 -32.48 0.98
CA LEU A 251 13.28 -33.57 1.69
C LEU A 251 14.18 -33.01 2.79
N VAL A 252 14.16 -33.66 3.95
CA VAL A 252 15.03 -33.36 5.08
C VAL A 252 15.58 -34.68 5.60
N ASP A 253 16.90 -34.82 5.71
CA ASP A 253 17.55 -36.02 6.25
C ASP A 253 17.58 -36.01 7.78
N GLU A 254 17.66 -37.20 8.38
CA GLU A 254 17.72 -37.39 9.83
C GLU A 254 18.92 -36.68 10.47
N ASP A 255 20.09 -36.68 9.82
CA ASP A 255 21.30 -36.07 10.38
C ASP A 255 21.59 -34.66 9.79
N SER A 256 20.59 -33.98 9.23
CA SER A 256 20.78 -32.68 8.54
C SER A 256 21.46 -31.61 9.41
N PHE A 257 21.11 -31.59 10.70
CA PHE A 257 21.59 -30.61 11.68
C PHE A 257 22.67 -31.20 12.61
N ASP A 258 23.20 -32.37 12.30
CA ASP A 258 24.33 -32.92 13.06
C ASP A 258 25.57 -32.03 12.92
N GLY A 259 26.26 -31.83 14.04
CA GLY A 259 27.39 -30.92 14.16
C GLY A 259 27.05 -29.51 14.69
N ILE A 260 25.76 -29.13 14.74
CA ILE A 260 25.33 -27.89 15.40
C ILE A 260 25.13 -28.14 16.90
N GLU A 261 25.86 -27.42 17.75
CA GLU A 261 25.72 -27.47 19.22
C GLU A 261 24.63 -26.52 19.72
N ILE A 262 24.52 -25.34 19.12
CA ILE A 262 23.57 -24.30 19.51
C ILE A 262 22.87 -23.79 18.27
N LEU A 263 21.53 -23.83 18.27
CA LEU A 263 20.69 -23.14 17.29
C LEU A 263 19.50 -22.54 18.03
N GLN A 264 19.32 -21.21 18.01
CA GLN A 264 18.22 -20.57 18.78
C GLN A 264 16.95 -20.38 17.95
N GLU A 265 17.07 -19.89 16.72
CA GLU A 265 15.93 -19.60 15.84
C GLU A 265 16.09 -20.29 14.48
N MET A 266 15.05 -20.99 14.03
CA MET A 266 15.02 -21.64 12.72
C MET A 266 13.75 -21.26 11.96
N ASP A 267 13.92 -20.78 10.74
CA ASP A 267 12.82 -20.51 9.81
C ASP A 267 12.89 -21.43 8.60
N LEU A 268 11.88 -22.31 8.47
CA LEU A 268 11.68 -23.24 7.35
C LEU A 268 10.38 -22.92 6.60
N SER A 269 9.81 -21.73 6.79
CA SER A 269 8.51 -21.36 6.22
C SER A 269 8.53 -21.23 4.69
N TYR A 270 7.35 -21.32 4.07
CA TYR A 270 7.15 -21.17 2.63
C TYR A 270 7.93 -22.16 1.76
N ASN A 271 8.23 -23.35 2.30
CA ASN A 271 8.87 -24.46 1.60
C ASN A 271 7.82 -25.47 1.07
N ARG A 272 8.21 -26.73 0.87
CA ARG A 272 7.37 -27.85 0.40
C ARG A 272 7.49 -29.06 1.32
N ILE A 273 7.76 -28.83 2.60
CA ILE A 273 8.08 -29.89 3.56
C ILE A 273 6.80 -30.67 3.87
N VAL A 274 6.83 -31.98 3.65
CA VAL A 274 5.71 -32.89 3.97
C VAL A 274 5.97 -33.63 5.28
N HIS A 275 7.22 -34.00 5.53
CA HIS A 275 7.66 -34.76 6.70
C HIS A 275 9.08 -34.35 7.10
N ILE A 276 9.37 -34.40 8.39
CA ILE A 276 10.72 -34.21 8.94
C ILE A 276 11.05 -35.48 9.74
N PRO A 277 12.13 -36.21 9.41
CA PRO A 277 12.50 -37.44 10.09
C PRO A 277 12.62 -37.31 11.60
N LYS A 278 12.43 -38.45 12.27
CA LYS A 278 12.73 -38.56 13.69
C LYS A 278 14.20 -38.20 13.92
N ASN A 279 14.53 -37.65 15.08
CA ASN A 279 15.89 -37.24 15.48
C ASN A 279 16.53 -36.05 14.74
N THR A 280 15.92 -35.51 13.67
CA THR A 280 16.46 -34.34 12.94
C THR A 280 16.83 -33.14 13.81
N PHE A 281 16.09 -32.88 14.89
CA PHE A 281 16.39 -31.79 15.82
C PHE A 281 17.03 -32.25 17.15
N SER A 282 17.47 -33.50 17.24
CA SER A 282 17.97 -34.09 18.49
C SER A 282 19.21 -33.35 19.05
N ARG A 283 20.11 -32.88 18.18
CA ARG A 283 21.31 -32.12 18.59
C ARG A 283 21.00 -30.72 19.09
N VAL A 284 20.05 -30.04 18.44
CA VAL A 284 19.64 -28.66 18.77
C VAL A 284 18.51 -28.61 19.80
N ALA A 285 18.09 -29.77 20.32
CA ALA A 285 16.95 -29.92 21.22
C ALA A 285 16.97 -29.02 22.46
N LYS A 286 18.17 -28.77 23.00
CA LYS A 286 18.37 -27.98 24.22
C LYS A 286 18.53 -26.48 23.96
N SER A 287 18.68 -26.06 22.71
CA SER A 287 18.98 -24.68 22.34
C SER A 287 17.91 -24.03 21.48
N LEU A 288 17.14 -24.81 20.70
CA LEU A 288 16.12 -24.28 19.79
C LEU A 288 14.94 -23.70 20.56
N LYS A 289 14.76 -22.38 20.41
CA LYS A 289 13.71 -21.59 21.06
C LYS A 289 12.57 -21.23 20.12
N LYS A 290 12.88 -20.94 18.85
CA LYS A 290 11.86 -20.56 17.87
C LYS A 290 11.96 -21.43 16.63
N LEU A 291 10.83 -22.00 16.23
CA LEU A 291 10.72 -22.78 15.01
C LEU A 291 9.52 -22.30 14.19
N ASN A 292 9.80 -21.86 12.97
CA ASN A 292 8.79 -21.47 12.00
C ASN A 292 8.69 -22.51 10.87
N LEU A 293 7.51 -23.12 10.75
CA LEU A 293 7.14 -24.12 9.74
C LEU A 293 5.92 -23.66 8.93
N GLU A 294 5.60 -22.36 8.96
CA GLU A 294 4.46 -21.78 8.25
C GLU A 294 4.46 -22.11 6.75
N GLU A 295 3.28 -22.32 6.18
CA GLU A 295 3.08 -22.47 4.73
C GLU A 295 3.95 -23.59 4.13
N ASN A 296 3.90 -24.76 4.77
CA ASN A 296 4.44 -26.03 4.30
C ASN A 296 3.31 -27.02 3.98
N GLU A 297 3.64 -28.28 3.76
CA GLU A 297 2.67 -29.33 3.42
C GLU A 297 2.55 -30.40 4.52
N LEU A 298 2.73 -30.00 5.79
CA LEU A 298 2.69 -30.91 6.93
C LEU A 298 1.26 -31.42 7.17
N HIS A 299 1.08 -32.74 7.14
CA HIS A 299 -0.20 -33.39 7.44
C HIS A 299 -0.33 -33.79 8.91
N ALA A 300 0.80 -33.93 9.60
CA ALA A 300 0.89 -34.26 11.01
C ALA A 300 2.05 -33.48 11.65
N VAL A 301 2.03 -33.38 12.98
CA VAL A 301 3.13 -32.79 13.76
C VAL A 301 4.40 -33.62 13.53
N PRO A 302 5.53 -33.04 13.12
CA PRO A 302 6.73 -33.83 12.81
C PRO A 302 7.32 -34.55 14.03
N MET A 303 7.66 -35.83 13.90
CA MET A 303 8.29 -36.61 14.98
C MET A 303 9.64 -36.03 15.43
N ALA A 304 10.30 -35.27 14.57
CA ALA A 304 11.52 -34.51 14.87
C ALA A 304 11.38 -33.62 16.11
N LEU A 305 10.18 -33.07 16.37
CA LEU A 305 9.94 -32.18 17.51
C LEU A 305 10.02 -32.90 18.85
N LYS A 306 9.92 -34.24 18.88
CA LYS A 306 9.82 -35.05 20.11
C LYS A 306 10.92 -34.77 21.12
N TYR A 307 12.11 -34.46 20.66
CA TYR A 307 13.28 -34.29 21.54
C TYR A 307 13.49 -32.86 22.00
N LEU A 308 12.81 -31.88 21.41
CA LEU A 308 12.95 -30.47 21.79
C LEU A 308 12.50 -30.27 23.25
N VAL A 309 13.28 -29.51 24.02
CA VAL A 309 12.97 -29.21 25.43
C VAL A 309 12.92 -27.71 25.71
N SER A 310 13.54 -26.88 24.87
CA SER A 310 13.69 -25.43 25.10
C SER A 310 12.82 -24.56 24.18
N LEU A 311 11.88 -25.16 23.44
CA LEU A 311 11.08 -24.45 22.46
C LEU A 311 10.10 -23.48 23.14
N GLU A 312 10.18 -22.21 22.79
CA GLU A 312 9.35 -21.11 23.31
C GLU A 312 8.27 -20.69 22.29
N ILE A 313 8.57 -20.74 20.99
CA ILE A 313 7.64 -20.34 19.92
C ILE A 313 7.61 -21.42 18.83
N LEU A 314 6.41 -21.89 18.49
CA LEU A 314 6.17 -22.81 17.38
C LEU A 314 5.09 -22.24 16.46
N ASN A 315 5.48 -21.93 15.22
CA ASN A 315 4.56 -21.55 14.17
C ASN A 315 4.39 -22.69 13.16
N MET A 316 3.17 -23.20 13.02
CA MET A 316 2.78 -24.19 12.00
C MET A 316 1.54 -23.74 11.22
N ASN A 317 1.35 -22.43 11.09
CA ASN A 317 0.25 -21.86 10.32
C ASN A 317 0.26 -22.34 8.85
N GLY A 318 -0.91 -22.41 8.22
CA GLY A 318 -1.01 -22.71 6.78
C GLY A 318 -0.49 -24.09 6.39
N ASN A 319 -0.67 -25.08 7.26
CA ASN A 319 -0.37 -26.48 6.98
C ASN A 319 -1.67 -27.29 6.82
N LYS A 320 -1.56 -28.62 6.78
CA LYS A 320 -2.70 -29.53 6.58
C LYS A 320 -2.99 -30.35 7.85
N LEU A 321 -2.68 -29.81 9.04
CA LEU A 321 -2.80 -30.53 10.30
C LEU A 321 -4.27 -30.78 10.65
N ALA A 322 -4.68 -32.04 10.73
CA ALA A 322 -6.03 -32.44 11.15
C ALA A 322 -6.12 -32.77 12.64
N SER A 323 -5.02 -33.21 13.23
CA SER A 323 -4.88 -33.55 14.65
C SER A 323 -3.45 -33.28 15.12
N LEU A 324 -3.26 -33.15 16.43
CA LEU A 324 -1.94 -32.98 17.04
C LEU A 324 -1.63 -34.18 17.94
N ASP A 325 -0.46 -34.79 17.76
CA ASP A 325 -0.02 -35.90 18.59
C ASP A 325 0.67 -35.38 19.85
N ILE A 326 0.03 -35.66 20.98
CA ILE A 326 0.47 -35.25 22.31
C ILE A 326 1.84 -35.82 22.66
N SER A 327 2.11 -37.07 22.27
CA SER A 327 3.33 -37.80 22.62
C SER A 327 4.59 -37.17 22.02
N ILE A 328 4.44 -36.42 20.92
CA ILE A 328 5.51 -35.70 20.25
C ILE A 328 5.80 -34.39 20.99
N MET A 329 4.80 -33.69 21.49
CA MET A 329 5.01 -32.35 22.03
C MET A 329 5.35 -32.32 23.53
N ASN A 330 5.20 -33.46 24.23
CA ASN A 330 5.33 -33.59 25.69
C ASN A 330 6.57 -32.92 26.30
N ASN A 331 7.73 -33.00 25.64
CA ASN A 331 9.01 -32.55 26.23
C ASN A 331 9.20 -31.03 26.27
N PHE A 332 8.46 -30.27 25.44
CA PHE A 332 8.55 -28.80 25.38
C PHE A 332 7.22 -28.11 25.73
N LYS A 333 6.20 -28.87 26.14
CA LYS A 333 4.92 -28.29 26.59
C LYS A 333 5.14 -27.22 27.67
N SER A 334 6.00 -27.51 28.65
CA SER A 334 6.24 -26.63 29.79
C SER A 334 7.06 -25.38 29.45
N THR A 335 7.76 -25.33 28.32
CA THR A 335 8.58 -24.18 27.90
C THR A 335 7.90 -23.30 26.86
N LEU A 336 6.92 -23.85 26.12
CA LEU A 336 6.22 -23.15 25.06
C LEU A 336 5.42 -21.95 25.58
N GLN A 337 5.63 -20.80 24.93
CA GLN A 337 4.96 -19.52 25.21
C GLN A 337 3.97 -19.13 24.11
N GLU A 338 4.27 -19.47 22.86
CA GLU A 338 3.42 -19.18 21.71
C GLU A 338 3.25 -20.41 20.81
N LEU A 339 1.99 -20.75 20.51
CA LEU A 339 1.62 -21.82 19.60
C LEU A 339 0.68 -21.28 18.53
N LEU A 340 1.16 -21.24 17.29
CA LEU A 340 0.41 -20.73 16.14
C LEU A 340 0.03 -21.89 15.22
N LEU A 341 -1.27 -22.13 15.10
CA LEU A 341 -1.89 -23.23 14.36
C LEU A 341 -3.00 -22.74 13.44
N ALA A 342 -2.99 -21.46 13.12
CA ALA A 342 -3.99 -20.85 12.24
C ALA A 342 -3.99 -21.52 10.86
N PHE A 343 -5.14 -21.53 10.21
CA PHE A 343 -5.27 -22.02 8.83
C PHE A 343 -4.77 -23.46 8.67
N ASN A 344 -5.26 -24.35 9.55
CA ASN A 344 -5.07 -25.78 9.48
C ASN A 344 -6.43 -26.48 9.31
N ARG A 345 -6.51 -27.78 9.60
CA ARG A 345 -7.72 -28.61 9.43
C ARG A 345 -8.24 -29.15 10.76
N LEU A 346 -7.91 -28.51 11.88
CA LEU A 346 -8.30 -28.96 13.20
C LEU A 346 -9.82 -28.87 13.36
N THR A 347 -10.47 -29.97 13.73
CA THR A 347 -11.92 -30.03 13.97
C THR A 347 -12.30 -29.83 15.44
N LYS A 348 -11.31 -29.93 16.33
CA LYS A 348 -11.45 -29.80 17.77
C LYS A 348 -10.24 -29.07 18.36
N ILE A 349 -10.44 -28.47 19.53
CA ILE A 349 -9.33 -27.95 20.34
C ILE A 349 -8.53 -29.16 20.85
N PRO A 350 -7.20 -29.14 20.78
CA PRO A 350 -6.36 -30.28 21.15
C PRO A 350 -6.19 -30.38 22.68
N THR A 351 -7.27 -30.71 23.40
CA THR A 351 -7.34 -30.63 24.88
C THR A 351 -6.21 -31.34 25.61
N GLY A 352 -5.97 -32.63 25.32
CA GLY A 352 -4.91 -33.40 25.99
C GLY A 352 -3.49 -32.93 25.64
N LEU A 353 -3.32 -32.16 24.55
CA LEU A 353 -2.04 -31.54 24.23
C LEU A 353 -1.80 -30.34 25.13
N LEU A 354 -2.83 -29.51 25.32
CA LEU A 354 -2.74 -28.30 26.12
C LEU A 354 -2.52 -28.63 27.60
N GLU A 355 -3.00 -29.77 28.11
CA GLU A 355 -2.59 -30.26 29.43
C GLU A 355 -1.05 -30.35 29.54
N GLY A 356 -0.49 -29.66 30.54
CA GLY A 356 0.95 -29.52 30.77
C GLY A 356 1.59 -28.23 30.23
N MET A 357 0.90 -27.44 29.39
CA MET A 357 1.46 -26.23 28.76
C MET A 357 1.42 -24.99 29.65
N ASN A 358 2.06 -25.06 30.82
CA ASN A 358 1.93 -24.05 31.86
C ASN A 358 2.46 -22.65 31.49
N ASN A 359 3.38 -22.51 30.53
CA ASN A 359 3.95 -21.19 30.18
C ASN A 359 3.32 -20.56 28.93
N LEU A 360 2.31 -21.21 28.33
CA LEU A 360 1.69 -20.73 27.11
C LEU A 360 0.90 -19.44 27.37
N LYS A 361 1.24 -18.38 26.64
CA LYS A 361 0.63 -17.05 26.73
C LYS A 361 -0.20 -16.72 25.50
N HIS A 362 0.18 -17.24 24.33
CA HIS A 362 -0.51 -17.01 23.06
C HIS A 362 -0.87 -18.34 22.41
N LEU A 363 -2.15 -18.48 22.05
CA LEU A 363 -2.64 -19.61 21.27
C LEU A 363 -3.49 -19.10 20.11
N ASP A 364 -3.05 -19.40 18.89
CA ASP A 364 -3.83 -19.10 17.68
C ASP A 364 -4.34 -20.39 17.05
N LEU A 365 -5.66 -20.56 17.09
CA LEU A 365 -6.40 -21.66 16.47
C LEU A 365 -7.36 -21.14 15.38
N SER A 366 -7.16 -19.91 14.92
CA SER A 366 -8.04 -19.28 13.94
C SER A 366 -8.06 -19.99 12.60
N LYS A 367 -9.12 -19.80 11.81
CA LYS A 367 -9.27 -20.38 10.47
C LYS A 367 -9.09 -21.90 10.42
N ASN A 368 -9.56 -22.59 11.46
CA ASN A 368 -9.65 -24.04 11.50
C ASN A 368 -11.12 -24.47 11.27
N ARG A 369 -11.45 -25.72 11.60
CA ARG A 369 -12.80 -26.30 11.45
C ARG A 369 -13.42 -26.65 12.79
N ILE A 370 -13.06 -25.92 13.85
CA ILE A 370 -13.51 -26.19 15.22
C ILE A 370 -15.00 -25.86 15.31
N GLN A 371 -15.81 -26.83 15.74
CA GLN A 371 -17.27 -26.67 15.80
C GLN A 371 -17.80 -26.37 17.20
N ASN A 372 -17.11 -26.86 18.23
CA ASN A 372 -17.55 -26.76 19.62
C ASN A 372 -16.34 -26.53 20.53
N ILE A 373 -16.60 -25.85 21.66
CA ILE A 373 -15.67 -25.72 22.77
C ILE A 373 -16.18 -26.64 23.88
N GLU A 374 -15.54 -27.81 24.03
CA GLU A 374 -15.89 -28.79 25.07
C GLU A 374 -15.42 -28.28 26.45
N PRO A 375 -16.03 -28.70 27.56
CA PRO A 375 -15.56 -28.34 28.89
C PRO A 375 -14.09 -28.72 29.09
N LEU A 376 -13.32 -27.80 29.69
CA LEU A 376 -11.89 -27.96 29.97
C LEU A 376 -11.03 -28.14 28.70
N SER A 377 -11.50 -27.68 27.53
CA SER A 377 -10.77 -27.78 26.26
C SER A 377 -9.36 -27.19 26.28
N PHE A 378 -9.07 -26.26 27.19
CA PHE A 378 -7.76 -25.62 27.33
C PHE A 378 -6.97 -26.11 28.57
N GLY A 379 -7.30 -27.32 29.05
CA GLY A 379 -6.64 -27.98 30.18
C GLY A 379 -7.19 -27.59 31.56
N LYS A 380 -6.76 -28.33 32.59
CA LYS A 380 -7.12 -28.13 34.01
C LYS A 380 -6.11 -27.19 34.70
N TYR A 381 -5.76 -27.47 35.96
CA TYR A 381 -4.84 -26.65 36.76
C TYR A 381 -3.39 -26.69 36.27
N ASP A 382 -3.04 -27.70 35.48
CA ASP A 382 -1.74 -27.99 34.89
C ASP A 382 -1.67 -27.66 33.38
N GLY A 383 -2.73 -27.11 32.80
CA GLY A 383 -2.78 -26.63 31.40
C GLY A 383 -2.46 -25.14 31.25
N PRO A 384 -2.52 -24.59 30.02
CA PRO A 384 -2.21 -23.18 29.74
C PRO A 384 -3.22 -22.22 30.35
N SER A 385 -4.39 -22.73 30.77
CA SER A 385 -5.53 -21.93 31.19
C SER A 385 -5.14 -20.81 32.18
N LYS A 386 -4.27 -21.06 33.16
CA LYS A 386 -3.87 -20.03 34.14
C LYS A 386 -2.96 -18.93 33.60
N ASN A 387 -2.25 -19.14 32.49
CA ASN A 387 -1.23 -18.22 31.99
C ASN A 387 -1.51 -17.73 30.57
N LEU A 388 -2.52 -18.27 29.90
CA LEU A 388 -2.92 -17.83 28.57
C LEU A 388 -3.46 -16.40 28.65
N ILE A 389 -2.85 -15.50 27.89
CA ILE A 389 -3.19 -14.08 27.82
C ILE A 389 -4.03 -13.80 26.57
N ARG A 390 -3.67 -14.42 25.44
CA ARG A 390 -4.34 -14.24 24.15
C ARG A 390 -4.78 -15.57 23.57
N LEU A 391 -6.06 -15.66 23.26
CA LEU A 391 -6.67 -16.78 22.55
C LEU A 391 -7.38 -16.28 21.30
N ASN A 392 -6.99 -16.81 20.15
CA ASN A 392 -7.65 -16.54 18.88
C ASN A 392 -8.35 -17.80 18.36
N LEU A 393 -9.66 -17.72 18.23
CA LEU A 393 -10.55 -18.75 17.68
C LEU A 393 -11.32 -18.24 16.46
N ALA A 394 -10.92 -17.11 15.89
CA ALA A 394 -11.65 -16.47 14.80
C ALA A 394 -11.71 -17.37 13.54
N GLY A 395 -12.76 -17.27 12.74
CA GLY A 395 -12.84 -17.99 11.46
C GLY A 395 -13.00 -19.51 11.59
N ASN A 396 -13.56 -19.98 12.71
CA ASN A 396 -13.91 -21.38 12.93
C ASN A 396 -15.40 -21.63 12.61
N GLN A 397 -15.94 -22.77 13.03
CA GLN A 397 -17.32 -23.19 12.80
C GLN A 397 -18.14 -23.26 14.10
N ILE A 398 -17.76 -22.45 15.10
CA ILE A 398 -18.35 -22.50 16.45
C ILE A 398 -19.79 -21.98 16.41
N GLN A 399 -20.76 -22.80 16.83
CA GLN A 399 -22.19 -22.46 16.74
C GLN A 399 -22.79 -21.92 18.05
N SER A 400 -22.23 -22.32 19.18
CA SER A 400 -22.71 -21.91 20.50
C SER A 400 -21.64 -22.11 21.57
N ILE A 401 -21.73 -21.36 22.67
CA ILE A 401 -20.88 -21.53 23.86
C ILE A 401 -21.81 -21.74 25.05
N VAL A 402 -22.21 -23.00 25.25
CA VAL A 402 -23.23 -23.35 26.24
C VAL A 402 -22.68 -24.00 27.50
N ASP A 403 -21.43 -24.46 27.47
CA ASP A 403 -20.85 -25.18 28.59
C ASP A 403 -20.15 -24.24 29.59
N PRO A 404 -20.52 -24.23 30.89
CA PRO A 404 -19.82 -23.46 31.94
C PRO A 404 -18.33 -23.81 32.07
N GLY A 405 -17.95 -25.03 31.68
CA GLY A 405 -16.60 -25.55 31.73
C GLY A 405 -15.70 -25.09 30.61
N ALA A 406 -16.20 -24.39 29.57
CA ALA A 406 -15.46 -24.05 28.37
C ALA A 406 -14.17 -23.24 28.66
N PHE A 407 -14.24 -22.30 29.61
CA PHE A 407 -13.14 -21.41 29.98
C PHE A 407 -12.87 -21.36 31.50
N LEU A 408 -13.28 -22.40 32.25
CA LEU A 408 -13.36 -22.42 33.72
C LEU A 408 -12.06 -22.04 34.46
N TYR A 409 -10.89 -22.20 33.85
CA TYR A 409 -9.59 -21.92 34.48
C TYR A 409 -8.81 -20.78 33.83
N MET A 410 -9.42 -20.04 32.91
CA MET A 410 -8.75 -19.05 32.07
C MET A 410 -8.68 -17.65 32.68
N GLY A 411 -8.36 -17.57 33.97
CA GLY A 411 -8.41 -16.32 34.75
C GLY A 411 -7.43 -15.22 34.32
N SER A 412 -6.33 -15.58 33.65
CA SER A 412 -5.35 -14.61 33.12
C SER A 412 -5.63 -14.15 31.68
N LEU A 413 -6.67 -14.71 31.04
CA LEU A 413 -6.99 -14.38 29.66
C LEU A 413 -7.44 -12.93 29.59
N ALA A 414 -6.70 -12.11 28.82
CA ALA A 414 -6.98 -10.70 28.63
C ALA A 414 -7.60 -10.41 27.25
N TYR A 415 -7.38 -11.29 26.27
CA TYR A 415 -7.83 -11.15 24.89
C TYR A 415 -8.46 -12.45 24.40
N LEU A 416 -9.71 -12.38 23.93
CA LEU A 416 -10.42 -13.49 23.32
C LEU A 416 -11.06 -13.05 22.00
N ASP A 417 -10.66 -13.69 20.91
CA ASP A 417 -11.28 -13.50 19.60
C ASP A 417 -12.11 -14.70 19.18
N LEU A 418 -13.42 -14.47 19.05
CA LEU A 418 -14.44 -15.43 18.61
C LEU A 418 -15.14 -14.94 17.33
N SER A 419 -14.58 -13.95 16.65
CA SER A 419 -15.17 -13.38 15.44
C SER A 419 -15.21 -14.37 14.28
N PHE A 420 -16.06 -14.10 13.28
CA PHE A 420 -16.18 -14.94 12.09
C PHE A 420 -16.48 -16.43 12.40
N ASN A 421 -17.33 -16.65 13.40
CA ASN A 421 -17.88 -17.96 13.73
C ASN A 421 -19.37 -17.98 13.38
N ARG A 422 -20.11 -18.96 13.89
CA ARG A 422 -21.56 -19.10 13.68
C ARG A 422 -22.32 -19.02 15.00
N ILE A 423 -21.80 -18.24 15.96
CA ILE A 423 -22.31 -18.22 17.33
C ILE A 423 -23.69 -17.58 17.34
N ARG A 424 -24.70 -18.35 17.75
CA ARG A 424 -26.09 -17.88 17.91
C ARG A 424 -26.46 -17.60 19.35
N GLN A 425 -25.92 -18.39 20.27
CA GLN A 425 -26.31 -18.39 21.68
C GLN A 425 -25.11 -18.68 22.59
N MET A 426 -25.16 -18.12 23.80
CA MET A 426 -24.20 -18.35 24.87
C MET A 426 -24.94 -18.49 26.21
N THR A 427 -24.50 -19.41 27.07
CA THR A 427 -25.09 -19.57 28.41
C THR A 427 -24.58 -18.52 29.38
N ARG A 428 -25.33 -18.29 30.48
CA ARG A 428 -24.95 -17.33 31.54
C ARG A 428 -23.55 -17.59 32.10
N SER A 429 -23.18 -18.85 32.22
CA SER A 429 -21.91 -19.29 32.79
C SER A 429 -20.79 -19.46 31.78
N ALA A 430 -21.02 -19.13 30.50
CA ALA A 430 -20.04 -19.29 29.43
C ALA A 430 -18.69 -18.62 29.76
N PHE A 431 -18.70 -17.47 30.43
CA PHE A 431 -17.50 -16.70 30.78
C PHE A 431 -17.29 -16.54 32.30
N GLU A 432 -17.87 -17.40 33.14
CA GLU A 432 -17.96 -17.21 34.61
C GLU A 432 -16.61 -17.02 35.33
N ARG A 433 -15.49 -17.47 34.73
CA ARG A 433 -14.14 -17.42 35.32
C ARG A 433 -13.12 -16.60 34.54
N LEU A 434 -13.59 -15.83 33.56
CA LEU A 434 -12.74 -14.93 32.75
C LEU A 434 -12.59 -13.56 33.42
N ASP A 435 -12.22 -13.56 34.71
CA ASP A 435 -12.17 -12.35 35.55
C ASP A 435 -11.09 -11.34 35.09
N GLY A 436 -10.11 -11.81 34.31
CA GLY A 436 -9.04 -11.01 33.71
C GLY A 436 -9.35 -10.43 32.33
N LEU A 437 -10.49 -10.77 31.71
CA LEU A 437 -10.73 -10.47 30.29
C LEU A 437 -10.96 -8.98 30.05
N GLU A 438 -10.10 -8.39 29.23
CA GLU A 438 -10.14 -6.97 28.87
C GLU A 438 -10.71 -6.74 27.47
N SER A 439 -10.51 -7.69 26.54
CA SER A 439 -10.94 -7.56 25.15
C SER A 439 -11.69 -8.80 24.66
N LEU A 440 -12.91 -8.59 24.15
CA LEU A 440 -13.75 -9.62 23.59
C LEU A 440 -14.23 -9.21 22.19
N PHE A 441 -13.93 -10.06 21.21
CA PHE A 441 -14.31 -9.88 19.81
C PHE A 441 -15.34 -10.94 19.42
N LEU A 442 -16.52 -10.49 19.03
CA LEU A 442 -17.66 -11.31 18.65
C LEU A 442 -18.26 -10.88 17.32
N GLN A 443 -17.58 -10.01 16.56
CA GLN A 443 -18.07 -9.53 15.28
C GLN A 443 -18.24 -10.66 14.26
N ASN A 444 -19.17 -10.50 13.32
CA ASN A 444 -19.45 -11.47 12.26
C ASN A 444 -19.82 -12.85 12.83
N ASN A 445 -20.83 -12.85 13.69
CA ASN A 445 -21.49 -14.05 14.20
C ASN A 445 -23.00 -13.97 13.91
N ASP A 446 -23.78 -14.89 14.46
CA ASP A 446 -25.22 -14.98 14.24
C ASP A 446 -26.04 -14.54 15.47
N LEU A 447 -25.48 -13.68 16.35
CA LEU A 447 -26.15 -13.26 17.59
C LEU A 447 -27.40 -12.42 17.28
N THR A 448 -28.57 -12.87 17.70
CA THR A 448 -29.85 -12.16 17.54
C THR A 448 -30.18 -11.23 18.71
N GLU A 449 -29.55 -11.47 19.86
CA GLU A 449 -29.73 -10.74 21.11
C GLU A 449 -28.38 -10.47 21.75
N LEU A 450 -28.30 -9.40 22.55
CA LEU A 450 -27.11 -9.11 23.34
C LEU A 450 -26.99 -10.15 24.48
N PRO A 451 -25.88 -10.88 24.60
CA PRO A 451 -25.71 -12.00 25.52
C PRO A 451 -25.39 -11.55 26.96
N ILE A 452 -26.24 -10.70 27.54
CA ILE A 452 -25.98 -10.00 28.81
C ILE A 452 -25.72 -10.96 29.96
N SER A 453 -26.45 -12.07 30.01
CA SER A 453 -26.24 -13.09 31.05
C SER A 453 -24.83 -13.66 30.98
N ALA A 454 -24.32 -13.97 29.78
CA ALA A 454 -22.96 -14.50 29.59
C ALA A 454 -21.90 -13.44 29.92
N LEU A 455 -22.15 -12.18 29.57
CA LEU A 455 -21.23 -11.08 29.84
C LEU A 455 -21.16 -10.73 31.33
N SER A 456 -22.15 -11.09 32.15
CA SER A 456 -22.29 -10.61 33.54
C SER A 456 -21.09 -10.82 34.47
N SER A 457 -20.24 -11.82 34.21
CA SER A 457 -19.00 -12.06 34.97
C SER A 457 -17.80 -11.22 34.52
N LEU A 458 -17.84 -10.61 33.32
CA LEU A 458 -16.70 -9.93 32.70
C LEU A 458 -16.55 -8.48 33.19
N ASN A 459 -16.17 -8.30 34.45
CA ASN A 459 -16.14 -6.98 35.11
C ASN A 459 -14.91 -6.12 34.74
N LYS A 460 -13.82 -6.70 34.22
CA LYS A 460 -12.63 -6.00 33.73
C LYS A 460 -12.67 -5.66 32.24
N LEU A 461 -13.76 -6.01 31.55
CA LEU A 461 -13.87 -5.82 30.11
C LEU A 461 -13.76 -4.33 29.74
N ARG A 462 -12.83 -4.01 28.84
CA ARG A 462 -12.57 -2.66 28.32
C ARG A 462 -13.02 -2.52 26.87
N TYR A 463 -12.87 -3.57 26.07
CA TYR A 463 -13.18 -3.58 24.65
C TYR A 463 -14.18 -4.70 24.34
N LEU A 464 -15.32 -4.33 23.76
CA LEU A 464 -16.33 -5.27 23.29
C LEU A 464 -16.77 -4.90 21.88
N LEU A 465 -16.42 -5.75 20.91
CA LEU A 465 -16.82 -5.58 19.51
C LEU A 465 -17.85 -6.65 19.14
N LEU A 466 -19.02 -6.20 18.70
CA LEU A 466 -20.20 -7.02 18.36
C LEU A 466 -20.71 -6.70 16.95
N ASP A 467 -19.85 -6.09 16.13
CA ASP A 467 -20.22 -5.59 14.81
C ASP A 467 -20.71 -6.73 13.91
N HIS A 468 -21.54 -6.43 12.91
CA HIS A 468 -21.98 -7.44 11.93
C HIS A 468 -22.63 -8.68 12.60
N ASN A 469 -23.58 -8.44 13.50
CA ASN A 469 -24.44 -9.46 14.09
C ASN A 469 -25.91 -9.15 13.71
N LYS A 470 -26.87 -9.77 14.39
CA LYS A 470 -28.31 -9.58 14.16
C LYS A 470 -29.00 -9.02 15.40
N ILE A 471 -28.28 -8.28 16.24
CA ILE A 471 -28.82 -7.76 17.49
C ILE A 471 -29.90 -6.74 17.16
N THR A 472 -31.13 -7.01 17.62
CA THR A 472 -32.30 -6.17 17.28
C THR A 472 -32.58 -5.08 18.31
N ASN A 473 -32.19 -5.29 19.57
CA ASN A 473 -32.49 -4.39 20.67
C ASN A 473 -31.39 -4.41 21.73
N LEU A 474 -31.20 -3.28 22.42
CA LEU A 474 -30.38 -3.17 23.62
C LEU A 474 -31.30 -3.05 24.84
N PRO A 475 -31.46 -4.09 25.67
CA PRO A 475 -32.38 -4.05 26.79
C PRO A 475 -31.87 -3.11 27.90
N HIS A 476 -32.74 -2.83 28.87
CA HIS A 476 -32.38 -2.02 30.02
C HIS A 476 -31.26 -2.69 30.81
N PHE A 477 -30.33 -1.87 31.32
CA PHE A 477 -29.20 -2.32 32.13
C PHE A 477 -28.26 -3.30 31.41
N ALA A 478 -28.23 -3.25 30.06
CA ALA A 478 -27.48 -4.15 29.18
C ALA A 478 -26.02 -4.37 29.59
N PHE A 479 -25.36 -3.32 30.07
CA PHE A 479 -23.94 -3.36 30.42
C PHE A 479 -23.69 -3.16 31.91
N GLN A 480 -24.68 -3.41 32.78
CA GLN A 480 -24.62 -3.03 34.22
C GLN A 480 -23.41 -3.61 34.98
N TRP A 481 -22.81 -4.69 34.47
CA TRP A 481 -21.68 -5.38 35.08
C TRP A 481 -20.31 -5.01 34.49
N GLN A 482 -20.26 -4.45 33.27
CA GLN A 482 -19.00 -4.09 32.58
C GLN A 482 -18.52 -2.70 33.00
N VAL A 483 -18.22 -2.52 34.30
CA VAL A 483 -17.95 -1.21 34.90
C VAL A 483 -16.70 -0.50 34.37
N HIS A 484 -15.79 -1.22 33.72
CA HIS A 484 -14.55 -0.69 33.12
C HIS A 484 -14.62 -0.57 31.58
N ILE A 485 -15.79 -0.72 30.97
CA ILE A 485 -15.90 -0.69 29.51
C ILE A 485 -15.46 0.68 28.99
N GLU A 486 -14.49 0.68 28.06
CA GLU A 486 -13.94 1.89 27.44
C GLU A 486 -14.41 2.04 26.00
N ARG A 487 -14.53 0.92 25.27
CA ARG A 487 -14.98 0.89 23.87
C ARG A 487 -16.02 -0.20 23.65
N LEU A 488 -17.14 0.22 23.11
CA LEU A 488 -18.24 -0.64 22.68
C LEU A 488 -18.56 -0.37 21.22
N SER A 489 -18.54 -1.41 20.39
CA SER A 489 -18.95 -1.34 19.00
C SER A 489 -20.06 -2.34 18.73
N LEU A 490 -21.15 -1.83 18.15
CA LEU A 490 -22.35 -2.55 17.76
C LEU A 490 -22.74 -2.16 16.33
N SER A 491 -21.78 -1.75 15.49
CA SER A 491 -22.08 -1.34 14.12
C SER A 491 -22.62 -2.51 13.30
N HIS A 492 -23.35 -2.21 12.22
CA HIS A 492 -23.91 -3.25 11.34
C HIS A 492 -24.74 -4.29 12.11
N ASN A 493 -25.63 -3.81 12.98
CA ASN A 493 -26.65 -4.60 13.65
C ASN A 493 -28.05 -4.11 13.25
N GLN A 494 -29.10 -4.58 13.92
CA GLN A 494 -30.49 -4.24 13.60
C GLN A 494 -31.16 -3.44 14.71
N ILE A 495 -30.38 -2.68 15.48
CA ILE A 495 -30.85 -1.93 16.65
C ILE A 495 -31.78 -0.81 16.17
N ARG A 496 -32.99 -0.71 16.75
CA ARG A 496 -34.00 0.28 16.35
C ARG A 496 -34.13 1.48 17.27
N THR A 497 -33.83 1.30 18.55
CA THR A 497 -34.03 2.29 19.61
C THR A 497 -32.98 2.15 20.70
N ILE A 498 -32.66 3.25 21.37
CA ILE A 498 -31.79 3.27 22.57
C ILE A 498 -32.59 3.90 23.71
N SER A 499 -32.69 3.18 24.82
CA SER A 499 -33.44 3.59 26.01
C SER A 499 -32.57 4.35 27.00
N ALA A 500 -33.17 5.26 27.77
CA ALA A 500 -32.54 5.96 28.90
C ALA A 500 -31.95 5.01 29.95
N LYS A 501 -32.43 3.75 30.01
CA LYS A 501 -31.98 2.74 30.94
C LYS A 501 -30.91 1.79 30.37
N THR A 502 -30.56 1.90 29.09
CA THR A 502 -29.58 1.01 28.45
C THR A 502 -28.19 1.18 29.07
N PHE A 503 -27.73 2.43 29.21
CA PHE A 503 -26.45 2.80 29.81
C PHE A 503 -26.65 3.33 31.23
N HIS A 504 -26.66 2.43 32.21
CA HIS A 504 -26.88 2.79 33.61
C HIS A 504 -25.64 3.46 34.23
N SER A 505 -25.87 4.34 35.22
CA SER A 505 -24.84 5.13 35.90
C SER A 505 -23.79 4.30 36.65
N THR A 506 -24.06 3.03 36.94
CA THR A 506 -23.12 2.15 37.63
C THR A 506 -22.10 1.49 36.72
N SER A 507 -22.26 1.56 35.39
CA SER A 507 -21.51 0.67 34.50
C SER A 507 -20.91 1.28 33.25
N ALA A 508 -21.52 2.31 32.69
CA ALA A 508 -21.02 2.94 31.47
C ALA A 508 -20.23 4.23 31.73
N THR A 509 -19.84 4.47 32.99
CA THR A 509 -19.13 5.68 33.39
C THR A 509 -17.71 5.74 32.86
N HIS A 510 -17.06 4.62 32.50
CA HIS A 510 -15.72 4.62 31.90
C HIS A 510 -15.75 4.59 30.36
N LEU A 511 -16.93 4.53 29.75
CA LEU A 511 -17.07 4.41 28.30
C LEU A 511 -16.54 5.67 27.63
N LYS A 512 -15.53 5.50 26.77
CA LYS A 512 -14.88 6.56 26.00
C LYS A 512 -15.30 6.55 24.53
N SER A 513 -15.60 5.39 23.96
CA SER A 513 -16.00 5.25 22.55
C SER A 513 -17.20 4.34 22.42
N LEU A 514 -18.24 4.85 21.78
CA LEU A 514 -19.47 4.12 21.48
C LEU A 514 -19.77 4.21 19.99
N ASN A 515 -19.73 3.06 19.32
CA ASN A 515 -20.08 2.94 17.92
C ASN A 515 -21.41 2.20 17.74
N LEU A 516 -22.39 2.92 17.19
CA LEU A 516 -23.73 2.46 16.87
C LEU A 516 -24.05 2.76 15.40
N GLY A 517 -23.04 3.04 14.58
CA GLY A 517 -23.19 3.31 13.16
C GLY A 517 -23.84 2.13 12.42
N HIS A 518 -24.39 2.38 11.25
CA HIS A 518 -24.95 1.32 10.39
C HIS A 518 -25.96 0.40 11.11
N ASN A 519 -26.86 1.01 11.89
CA ASN A 519 -27.99 0.33 12.52
C ASN A 519 -29.31 0.84 11.93
N ARG A 520 -30.44 0.43 12.53
CA ARG A 520 -31.78 0.86 12.11
C ARG A 520 -32.38 1.84 13.12
N ILE A 521 -31.53 2.64 13.78
CA ILE A 521 -31.97 3.53 14.84
C ILE A 521 -32.83 4.62 14.22
N THR A 522 -34.10 4.67 14.62
CA THR A 522 -35.05 5.68 14.14
C THR A 522 -35.24 6.80 15.14
N HIS A 523 -35.15 6.48 16.44
CA HIS A 523 -35.39 7.39 17.54
C HIS A 523 -34.39 7.14 18.67
N LEU A 524 -33.86 8.23 19.22
CA LEU A 524 -33.04 8.24 20.43
C LEU A 524 -33.93 8.75 21.58
N GLN A 525 -34.12 7.95 22.64
CA GLN A 525 -34.96 8.36 23.76
C GLN A 525 -34.28 9.48 24.56
N THR A 526 -35.07 10.43 25.09
CA THR A 526 -34.56 11.46 26.02
C THR A 526 -33.80 10.78 27.17
N GLY A 527 -32.58 11.24 27.43
CA GLY A 527 -31.71 10.71 28.48
C GLY A 527 -30.97 9.40 28.15
N ALA A 528 -31.03 8.91 26.90
CA ALA A 528 -30.31 7.72 26.45
C ALA A 528 -28.79 7.72 26.79
N PHE A 529 -28.18 8.90 26.87
CA PHE A 529 -26.74 9.06 27.07
C PHE A 529 -26.37 9.85 28.34
N ASP A 530 -27.33 10.12 29.23
CA ASP A 530 -27.14 11.02 30.38
C ASP A 530 -26.00 10.58 31.32
N ASN A 531 -25.77 9.27 31.41
CA ASN A 531 -24.78 8.68 32.30
C ASN A 531 -23.37 8.53 31.67
N LEU A 532 -23.18 8.93 30.42
CA LEU A 532 -21.95 8.71 29.65
C LEU A 532 -21.00 9.92 29.68
N SER A 533 -20.79 10.51 30.86
CA SER A 533 -20.05 11.77 31.01
C SER A 533 -18.57 11.70 30.58
N ASN A 534 -17.94 10.51 30.59
CA ASN A 534 -16.57 10.29 30.11
C ASN A 534 -16.46 9.92 28.62
N LEU A 535 -17.59 9.84 27.90
CA LEU A 535 -17.58 9.51 26.49
C LEU A 535 -16.82 10.57 25.70
N GLU A 536 -15.84 10.14 24.91
CA GLU A 536 -15.02 10.99 24.05
C GLU A 536 -15.46 10.91 22.59
N GLN A 537 -16.00 9.77 22.16
CA GLN A 537 -16.44 9.52 20.80
C GLN A 537 -17.80 8.82 20.76
N LEU A 538 -18.73 9.40 20.01
CA LEU A 538 -20.04 8.83 19.74
C LEU A 538 -20.27 8.77 18.22
N LEU A 539 -20.42 7.56 17.70
CA LEU A 539 -20.68 7.30 16.29
C LEU A 539 -22.11 6.79 16.12
N LEU A 540 -22.93 7.59 15.44
CA LEU A 540 -24.33 7.31 15.13
C LEU A 540 -24.60 7.44 13.62
N ASP A 541 -23.55 7.38 12.80
CA ASP A 541 -23.66 7.52 11.36
C ASP A 541 -24.45 6.38 10.71
N ASN A 542 -24.98 6.63 9.51
CA ASN A 542 -25.70 5.65 8.70
C ASN A 542 -26.83 4.93 9.47
N ASN A 543 -27.61 5.70 10.23
CA ASN A 543 -28.84 5.27 10.87
C ASN A 543 -30.06 5.94 10.20
N TRP A 544 -31.25 5.74 10.74
CA TRP A 544 -32.49 6.31 10.21
C TRP A 544 -33.07 7.42 11.12
N ILE A 545 -32.20 8.15 11.82
CA ILE A 545 -32.60 9.23 12.72
C ILE A 545 -33.19 10.38 11.88
N THR A 546 -34.43 10.78 12.18
CA THR A 546 -35.15 11.83 11.42
C THR A 546 -35.13 13.19 12.12
N GLY A 547 -35.02 13.21 13.45
CA GLY A 547 -34.96 14.43 14.25
C GLY A 547 -34.22 14.19 15.56
N LEU A 548 -33.74 15.27 16.16
CA LEU A 548 -33.01 15.25 17.43
C LEU A 548 -33.76 16.08 18.48
N GLN A 549 -33.99 15.47 19.64
CA GLN A 549 -34.67 16.13 20.76
C GLN A 549 -33.72 17.06 21.53
N GLN A 550 -34.29 18.07 22.20
CA GLN A 550 -33.55 19.01 23.02
C GLN A 550 -32.78 18.28 24.15
N LYS A 551 -31.56 18.74 24.44
CA LYS A 551 -30.68 18.26 25.53
C LYS A 551 -30.21 16.81 25.47
N ILE A 552 -30.41 16.09 24.36
CA ILE A 552 -30.08 14.66 24.29
C ILE A 552 -28.58 14.32 24.48
N PHE A 553 -27.69 15.27 24.21
CA PHE A 553 -26.24 15.11 24.37
C PHE A 553 -25.67 15.94 25.55
N THR A 554 -26.50 16.69 26.29
CA THR A 554 -26.05 17.74 27.22
C THR A 554 -25.14 17.27 28.35
N ASN A 555 -25.21 16.00 28.73
CA ASN A 555 -24.39 15.43 29.80
C ASN A 555 -23.06 14.82 29.32
N LEU A 556 -22.79 14.82 28.00
CA LEU A 556 -21.56 14.27 27.40
C LEU A 556 -20.39 15.25 27.49
N ILE A 557 -20.04 15.65 28.71
CA ILE A 557 -19.10 16.75 28.97
C ILE A 557 -17.67 16.50 28.46
N ASN A 558 -17.26 15.23 28.30
CA ASN A 558 -15.96 14.86 27.75
C ASN A 558 -15.96 14.57 26.25
N LEU A 559 -17.10 14.67 25.58
CA LEU A 559 -17.23 14.33 24.16
C LEU A 559 -16.29 15.20 23.34
N ARG A 560 -15.49 14.56 22.49
CA ARG A 560 -14.56 15.20 21.54
C ARG A 560 -15.05 15.06 20.11
N GLN A 561 -15.66 13.93 19.78
CA GLN A 561 -16.15 13.63 18.44
C GLN A 561 -17.60 13.11 18.49
N LEU A 562 -18.45 13.73 17.69
CA LEU A 562 -19.80 13.28 17.43
C LEU A 562 -20.03 13.23 15.92
N THR A 563 -20.43 12.06 15.40
CA THR A 563 -20.91 11.93 14.02
C THR A 563 -22.34 11.44 13.99
N LEU A 564 -23.14 12.13 13.20
CA LEU A 564 -24.53 11.83 12.88
C LEU A 564 -24.73 11.73 11.37
N SER A 565 -23.64 11.47 10.64
CA SER A 565 -23.63 11.56 9.19
C SER A 565 -24.39 10.42 8.53
N GLY A 566 -24.97 10.63 7.35
CA GLY A 566 -25.73 9.57 6.67
C GLY A 566 -27.05 9.20 7.36
N ASN A 567 -27.60 10.10 8.19
CA ASN A 567 -28.94 9.95 8.77
C ASN A 567 -30.00 10.66 7.88
N LYS A 568 -31.23 10.76 8.39
CA LYS A 568 -32.35 11.42 7.71
C LYS A 568 -32.77 12.70 8.42
N ILE A 569 -31.83 13.37 9.09
CA ILE A 569 -32.11 14.55 9.91
C ILE A 569 -32.49 15.71 8.98
N ASN A 570 -33.76 16.12 9.02
CA ASN A 570 -34.27 17.25 8.24
C ASN A 570 -34.59 18.48 9.10
N HIS A 571 -34.66 18.32 10.42
CA HIS A 571 -34.79 19.41 11.37
C HIS A 571 -34.01 19.10 12.66
N THR A 572 -33.47 20.13 13.27
CA THR A 572 -32.90 20.10 14.63
C THR A 572 -33.80 20.91 15.55
N MET A 573 -33.93 20.53 16.82
CA MET A 573 -34.52 21.41 17.84
C MET A 573 -33.48 22.41 18.37
N ASP A 574 -33.94 23.43 19.09
CA ASP A 574 -33.05 24.37 19.78
C ASP A 574 -32.19 23.64 20.83
N SER A 575 -30.95 24.10 21.00
CA SER A 575 -30.01 23.62 22.04
C SER A 575 -29.71 22.10 22.05
N VAL A 576 -29.80 21.41 20.91
CA VAL A 576 -29.52 19.96 20.82
C VAL A 576 -28.07 19.61 21.20
N PHE A 577 -27.09 20.42 20.81
CA PHE A 577 -25.67 20.19 21.08
C PHE A 577 -25.13 21.08 22.21
N MET A 578 -26.00 21.50 23.14
CA MET A 578 -25.59 22.40 24.23
C MET A 578 -24.71 21.69 25.28
N ASN A 579 -23.85 22.45 25.97
CA ASN A 579 -22.98 22.02 27.08
C ASN A 579 -21.99 20.89 26.74
N LEU A 580 -21.32 20.98 25.60
CA LEU A 580 -20.28 20.04 25.18
C LEU A 580 -18.87 20.69 25.21
N PRO A 581 -18.29 20.93 26.40
CA PRO A 581 -17.12 21.80 26.56
C PRO A 581 -15.81 21.24 25.96
N ARG A 582 -15.76 19.94 25.65
CA ARG A 582 -14.60 19.29 25.04
C ARG A 582 -14.79 18.94 23.56
N LEU A 583 -15.97 19.20 22.98
CA LEU A 583 -16.28 18.77 21.62
C LEU A 583 -15.37 19.51 20.66
N THR A 584 -14.61 18.77 19.86
CA THR A 584 -13.69 19.32 18.86
C THR A 584 -14.18 19.07 17.44
N HIS A 585 -14.91 17.98 17.19
CA HIS A 585 -15.41 17.59 15.88
C HIS A 585 -16.89 17.22 15.95
N LEU A 586 -17.69 17.88 15.11
CA LEU A 586 -19.10 17.57 14.90
C LEU A 586 -19.35 17.36 13.42
N SER A 587 -19.83 16.18 13.03
CA SER A 587 -20.25 15.90 11.65
C SER A 587 -21.75 15.61 11.60
N LEU A 588 -22.42 16.36 10.72
CA LEU A 588 -23.82 16.24 10.35
C LEU A 588 -23.93 16.04 8.83
N ALA A 589 -22.87 15.56 8.19
CA ALA A 589 -22.81 15.41 6.75
C ALA A 589 -23.84 14.39 6.24
N ARG A 590 -24.20 14.45 4.96
CA ARG A 590 -25.13 13.48 4.33
C ARG A 590 -26.45 13.36 5.12
N ASN A 591 -27.03 14.49 5.47
CA ASN A 591 -28.36 14.60 6.08
C ASN A 591 -29.27 15.44 5.15
N LYS A 592 -30.40 15.91 5.67
CA LYS A 592 -31.36 16.75 4.93
C LYS A 592 -31.49 18.14 5.55
N LEU A 593 -30.41 18.65 6.14
CA LEU A 593 -30.43 19.95 6.80
C LEU A 593 -30.42 21.07 5.77
N ASN A 594 -31.27 22.06 5.96
CA ASN A 594 -31.31 23.28 5.15
C ASN A 594 -31.03 24.56 5.95
N ARG A 595 -31.03 24.48 7.29
CA ARG A 595 -30.73 25.56 8.24
C ARG A 595 -30.26 25.02 9.58
N LEU A 596 -29.59 25.85 10.38
CA LEU A 596 -29.27 25.58 11.79
C LEU A 596 -30.00 26.60 12.69
N HIS A 597 -30.55 26.14 13.82
CA HIS A 597 -31.28 27.01 14.75
C HIS A 597 -30.34 27.83 15.64
N ASN A 598 -30.80 28.99 16.09
CA ASN A 598 -30.05 29.86 16.98
C ASN A 598 -29.75 29.18 18.33
N GLY A 599 -28.51 29.30 18.82
CA GLY A 599 -28.10 28.71 20.10
C GLY A 599 -27.95 27.18 20.11
N ILE A 600 -27.93 26.51 18.94
CA ILE A 600 -27.77 25.05 18.86
C ILE A 600 -26.44 24.54 19.47
N LEU A 601 -25.39 25.38 19.49
CA LEU A 601 -24.05 25.11 20.04
C LEU A 601 -23.75 25.89 21.33
N GLN A 602 -24.76 26.15 22.16
CA GLN A 602 -24.56 26.85 23.42
C GLN A 602 -23.56 26.12 24.35
N ASN A 603 -22.55 26.83 24.87
CA ASN A 603 -21.49 26.26 25.74
C ASN A 603 -20.66 25.13 25.08
N VAL A 604 -20.28 25.30 23.80
CA VAL A 604 -19.37 24.38 23.07
C VAL A 604 -18.05 25.09 22.66
N PRO A 605 -17.28 25.64 23.61
CA PRO A 605 -16.16 26.55 23.33
C PRO A 605 -14.99 25.94 22.55
N LYS A 606 -14.80 24.61 22.61
CA LYS A 606 -13.68 23.90 21.99
C LYS A 606 -13.97 23.33 20.61
N LEU A 607 -15.11 23.66 19.99
CA LEU A 607 -15.42 23.14 18.66
C LEU A 607 -14.44 23.70 17.64
N HIS A 608 -13.66 22.81 17.03
CA HIS A 608 -12.65 23.16 16.04
C HIS A 608 -13.13 22.87 14.62
N SER A 609 -13.84 21.76 14.42
CA SER A 609 -14.28 21.28 13.12
C SER A 609 -15.78 21.03 13.11
N LEU A 610 -16.44 21.61 12.12
CA LEU A 610 -17.86 21.43 11.84
C LEU A 610 -18.02 20.96 10.39
N ASP A 611 -18.57 19.78 10.22
CA ASP A 611 -18.83 19.18 8.92
C ASP A 611 -20.34 19.11 8.64
N LEU A 612 -20.73 19.82 7.60
CA LEU A 612 -22.09 19.98 7.10
C LEU A 612 -22.17 19.57 5.62
N GLY A 613 -21.18 18.83 5.12
CA GLY A 613 -21.14 18.44 3.71
C GLY A 613 -22.34 17.58 3.30
N HIS A 614 -22.71 17.58 2.02
CA HIS A 614 -23.84 16.77 1.51
C HIS A 614 -25.17 17.02 2.26
N ASN A 615 -25.58 18.27 2.36
CA ASN A 615 -26.88 18.67 2.93
C ASN A 615 -27.67 19.49 1.89
N GLU A 616 -28.71 20.21 2.32
CA GLU A 616 -29.60 20.98 1.47
C GLU A 616 -29.50 22.50 1.71
N PHE A 617 -28.36 23.00 2.21
CA PHE A 617 -28.15 24.42 2.46
C PHE A 617 -28.10 25.22 1.14
N VAL A 618 -28.95 26.26 1.02
CA VAL A 618 -28.97 27.20 -0.11
C VAL A 618 -28.26 28.51 0.22
N THR A 619 -28.35 28.92 1.48
CA THR A 619 -27.61 30.03 2.09
C THR A 619 -27.06 29.57 3.43
N PHE A 620 -25.93 30.12 3.86
CA PHE A 620 -25.32 29.80 5.15
C PHE A 620 -24.79 31.04 5.84
N ASP A 621 -25.16 31.21 7.11
CA ASP A 621 -24.65 32.26 7.99
C ASP A 621 -24.29 31.66 9.36
N MET A 622 -23.71 32.48 10.24
CA MET A 622 -23.27 32.06 11.57
C MET A 622 -24.23 32.53 12.69
N THR A 623 -25.50 32.83 12.41
CA THR A 623 -26.44 33.32 13.46
C THR A 623 -26.62 32.29 14.58
N PHE A 624 -26.40 31.01 14.29
CA PHE A 624 -26.41 29.93 15.27
C PHE A 624 -25.32 30.03 16.35
N LEU A 625 -24.31 30.89 16.15
CA LEU A 625 -23.26 31.17 17.11
C LEU A 625 -23.52 32.39 18.01
N GLU A 626 -24.54 33.22 17.77
CA GLU A 626 -24.79 34.41 18.58
C GLU A 626 -24.79 34.04 20.08
N ASP A 627 -24.00 34.79 20.87
CA ASP A 627 -23.64 34.58 22.28
C ASP A 627 -22.53 33.56 22.64
N ASN A 628 -21.99 32.76 21.69
CA ASN A 628 -20.93 31.79 21.98
C ASN A 628 -19.58 32.15 21.36
N GLN A 629 -18.53 32.29 22.20
CA GLN A 629 -17.14 32.51 21.74
C GLN A 629 -16.48 31.23 21.17
N ILE A 630 -17.10 30.60 20.17
CA ILE A 630 -16.59 29.37 19.56
C ILE A 630 -15.47 29.70 18.57
N GLN A 631 -14.34 29.02 18.72
CA GLN A 631 -13.15 29.22 17.88
C GLN A 631 -13.06 28.19 16.75
N LEU A 632 -14.06 28.14 15.86
CA LEU A 632 -14.06 27.24 14.71
C LEU A 632 -12.81 27.47 13.86
N GLN A 633 -12.08 26.38 13.58
CA GLN A 633 -10.88 26.35 12.76
C GLN A 633 -11.13 25.71 11.39
N GLN A 634 -12.11 24.82 11.27
CA GLN A 634 -12.44 24.09 10.06
C GLN A 634 -13.96 24.04 9.88
N ILE A 635 -14.42 24.37 8.67
CA ILE A 635 -15.81 24.23 8.27
C ILE A 635 -15.84 23.52 6.91
N ASP A 636 -16.59 22.43 6.84
CA ASP A 636 -16.93 21.77 5.58
C ASP A 636 -18.40 22.00 5.25
N LEU A 637 -18.64 22.63 4.11
CA LEU A 637 -19.95 22.93 3.54
C LEU A 637 -20.07 22.37 2.12
N SER A 638 -19.21 21.43 1.75
CA SER A 638 -19.16 20.89 0.41
C SER A 638 -20.43 20.15 0.02
N ASN A 639 -20.69 20.00 -1.27
CA ASN A 639 -21.84 19.24 -1.78
C ASN A 639 -23.19 19.75 -1.20
N ASN A 640 -23.35 21.07 -1.16
CA ASN A 640 -24.61 21.72 -0.80
C ASN A 640 -25.17 22.45 -2.03
N LYS A 641 -26.16 23.32 -1.82
CA LYS A 641 -26.77 24.14 -2.88
C LYS A 641 -26.44 25.62 -2.68
N LEU A 642 -25.31 25.93 -2.03
CA LEU A 642 -25.00 27.28 -1.58
C LEU A 642 -24.86 28.26 -2.75
N THR A 643 -25.63 29.33 -2.71
CA THR A 643 -25.52 30.48 -3.61
C THR A 643 -24.89 31.69 -2.93
N ARG A 644 -24.96 31.75 -1.59
CA ARG A 644 -24.41 32.82 -0.74
C ARG A 644 -23.94 32.26 0.60
N ILE A 645 -22.89 32.87 1.17
CA ILE A 645 -22.30 32.49 2.46
C ILE A 645 -21.83 33.72 3.25
N ASP A 646 -22.05 33.71 4.56
CA ASP A 646 -21.45 34.62 5.53
C ASP A 646 -20.80 33.83 6.68
N VAL A 647 -19.46 33.82 6.69
CA VAL A 647 -18.65 33.20 7.75
C VAL A 647 -17.90 34.22 8.60
N SER A 648 -18.27 35.51 8.50
CA SER A 648 -17.55 36.64 9.09
C SER A 648 -17.35 36.52 10.60
N ALA A 649 -18.24 35.83 11.32
CA ALA A 649 -18.09 35.55 12.76
C ALA A 649 -16.82 34.74 13.11
N THR A 650 -16.30 33.93 12.17
CA THR A 650 -15.13 33.03 12.39
C THR A 650 -13.81 33.56 11.83
N ARG A 651 -13.81 34.80 11.32
CA ARG A 651 -12.66 35.42 10.64
C ARG A 651 -11.34 35.39 11.42
N ARG A 652 -11.39 35.42 12.76
CA ARG A 652 -10.19 35.41 13.62
C ARG A 652 -9.64 34.02 13.92
N THR A 653 -10.37 32.95 13.59
CA THR A 653 -10.08 31.58 14.04
C THR A 653 -9.98 30.58 12.90
N LEU A 654 -10.73 30.78 11.81
CA LEU A 654 -10.82 29.83 10.72
C LEU A 654 -9.47 29.64 10.00
N THR A 655 -9.09 28.38 9.84
CA THR A 655 -7.84 27.95 9.16
C THR A 655 -8.12 27.17 7.89
N ARG A 656 -9.26 26.45 7.81
CA ARG A 656 -9.70 25.70 6.63
C ARG A 656 -11.18 25.94 6.35
N LEU A 657 -11.49 26.13 5.07
CA LEU A 657 -12.86 26.30 4.60
C LEU A 657 -13.05 25.49 3.32
N ASN A 658 -13.95 24.50 3.35
CA ASN A 658 -14.33 23.72 2.18
C ASN A 658 -15.73 24.12 1.71
N LEU A 659 -15.81 24.69 0.51
CA LEU A 659 -17.03 25.13 -0.16
C LEU A 659 -17.21 24.41 -1.50
N SER A 660 -16.50 23.31 -1.72
CA SER A 660 -16.54 22.61 -3.00
C SER A 660 -17.92 22.05 -3.34
N PHE A 661 -18.22 21.85 -4.62
CA PHE A 661 -19.50 21.28 -5.07
C PHE A 661 -20.71 22.07 -4.56
N ASN A 662 -20.74 23.36 -4.87
CA ASN A 662 -21.82 24.28 -4.52
C ASN A 662 -22.21 25.13 -5.76
N ASN A 663 -23.11 26.10 -5.58
CA ASN A 663 -23.60 26.97 -6.65
C ASN A 663 -23.13 28.42 -6.49
N LEU A 664 -21.94 28.65 -5.91
CA LEU A 664 -21.40 29.99 -5.70
C LEU A 664 -21.04 30.61 -7.05
N GLN A 665 -21.59 31.79 -7.35
CA GLN A 665 -21.36 32.50 -8.61
C GLN A 665 -20.32 33.62 -8.50
N PHE A 666 -20.17 34.20 -7.32
CA PHE A 666 -19.22 35.27 -7.03
C PHE A 666 -18.58 35.05 -5.66
N LEU A 667 -17.33 35.50 -5.52
CA LEU A 667 -16.63 35.61 -4.26
C LEU A 667 -16.05 37.02 -4.19
N ASP A 668 -16.60 37.86 -3.31
CA ASP A 668 -16.13 39.23 -3.14
C ASP A 668 -15.17 39.36 -1.94
N GLY A 669 -14.46 40.49 -1.87
CA GLY A 669 -13.55 40.78 -0.76
C GLY A 669 -14.22 41.01 0.60
N LYS A 670 -15.56 41.11 0.64
CA LYS A 670 -16.34 41.23 1.89
C LYS A 670 -16.57 39.86 2.51
N THR A 671 -16.82 38.82 1.70
CA THR A 671 -17.01 37.43 2.16
C THR A 671 -15.81 36.93 2.99
N LEU A 672 -14.58 37.28 2.59
CA LEU A 672 -13.34 36.86 3.25
C LEU A 672 -12.63 38.03 3.96
N GLN A 673 -13.37 38.98 4.52
CA GLN A 673 -12.77 40.12 5.22
C GLN A 673 -12.17 39.72 6.59
N ASN A 674 -10.89 40.06 6.79
CA ASN A 674 -10.09 39.87 8.02
C ASN A 674 -9.86 38.42 8.46
N PHE A 675 -9.67 37.49 7.50
CA PHE A 675 -9.36 36.08 7.74
C PHE A 675 -7.85 35.84 7.90
N GLU A 676 -7.25 36.37 8.98
CA GLU A 676 -5.79 36.39 9.17
C GLU A 676 -5.14 35.02 9.37
N LYS A 677 -5.90 34.02 9.83
CA LYS A 677 -5.43 32.65 10.09
C LYS A 677 -5.78 31.65 9.00
N LEU A 678 -6.52 32.05 7.97
CA LEU A 678 -6.98 31.12 6.94
C LEU A 678 -5.80 30.63 6.09
N VAL A 679 -5.60 29.32 6.07
CA VAL A 679 -4.47 28.63 5.41
C VAL A 679 -4.93 27.88 4.16
N HIS A 680 -6.11 27.27 4.22
CA HIS A 680 -6.67 26.43 3.15
C HIS A 680 -8.08 26.88 2.79
N ILE A 681 -8.34 27.05 1.49
CA ILE A 681 -9.68 27.25 0.96
C ILE A 681 -9.90 26.38 -0.28
N ASP A 682 -11.01 25.65 -0.28
CA ASP A 682 -11.48 24.87 -1.42
C ASP A 682 -12.79 25.47 -1.95
N LEU A 683 -12.74 26.00 -3.17
CA LEU A 683 -13.87 26.57 -3.89
C LEU A 683 -14.16 25.77 -5.17
N SER A 684 -13.64 24.54 -5.27
CA SER A 684 -13.74 23.75 -6.49
C SER A 684 -15.18 23.35 -6.81
N ASN A 685 -15.51 23.08 -8.07
CA ASN A 685 -16.86 22.64 -8.48
C ASN A 685 -17.94 23.64 -8.04
N ASN A 686 -17.73 24.93 -8.35
CA ASN A 686 -18.71 26.00 -8.16
C ASN A 686 -19.03 26.66 -9.52
N GLN A 687 -19.74 27.78 -9.49
CA GLN A 687 -20.14 28.53 -10.69
C GLN A 687 -19.39 29.86 -10.82
N LEU A 688 -18.22 30.01 -10.21
CA LEU A 688 -17.46 31.28 -10.18
C LEU A 688 -17.03 31.69 -11.58
N ILE A 689 -17.28 32.95 -11.97
CA ILE A 689 -16.97 33.48 -13.32
C ILE A 689 -15.67 34.29 -13.33
N GLU A 690 -15.36 35.00 -12.25
CA GLU A 690 -14.14 35.78 -12.12
C GLU A 690 -13.68 35.91 -10.66
N ILE A 691 -12.40 36.22 -10.46
CA ILE A 691 -11.83 36.57 -9.16
C ILE A 691 -11.43 38.05 -9.18
N HIS A 692 -12.16 38.87 -8.43
CA HIS A 692 -11.92 40.31 -8.35
C HIS A 692 -10.60 40.67 -7.68
N ALA A 693 -10.09 41.86 -8.02
CA ALA A 693 -8.91 42.42 -7.38
C ALA A 693 -9.09 42.44 -5.85
N HIS A 694 -8.05 42.01 -5.12
CA HIS A 694 -8.02 41.99 -3.67
C HIS A 694 -8.99 41.00 -2.98
N ALA A 695 -9.60 40.06 -3.72
CA ALA A 695 -10.49 39.04 -3.13
C ALA A 695 -9.89 38.35 -1.89
N PHE A 696 -8.58 38.04 -1.91
CA PHE A 696 -7.87 37.40 -0.81
C PHE A 696 -6.95 38.34 -0.02
N LYS A 697 -7.07 39.67 -0.20
CA LYS A 697 -6.15 40.64 0.43
C LYS A 697 -6.06 40.48 1.95
N ASN A 698 -7.18 40.14 2.59
CA ASN A 698 -7.27 40.00 4.04
C ASN A 698 -7.02 38.56 4.54
N CYS A 699 -6.42 37.70 3.71
CA CYS A 699 -6.05 36.32 4.04
C CYS A 699 -4.53 36.09 3.80
N PRO A 700 -3.63 36.74 4.56
CA PRO A 700 -2.19 36.73 4.26
C PRO A 700 -1.49 35.37 4.46
N GLN A 701 -2.09 34.47 5.26
CA GLN A 701 -1.55 33.13 5.56
C GLN A 701 -2.07 32.04 4.62
N LEU A 702 -2.85 32.41 3.60
CA LEU A 702 -3.46 31.45 2.67
C LEU A 702 -2.35 30.81 1.83
N THR A 703 -2.20 29.49 1.94
CA THR A 703 -1.12 28.72 1.29
C THR A 703 -1.65 27.68 0.30
N TYR A 704 -2.87 27.19 0.51
CA TYR A 704 -3.55 26.25 -0.36
C TYR A 704 -4.86 26.84 -0.83
N ILE A 705 -4.97 27.05 -2.13
CA ILE A 705 -6.13 27.66 -2.77
C ILE A 705 -6.47 26.80 -3.97
N THR A 706 -7.68 26.25 -4.00
CA THR A 706 -8.20 25.59 -5.20
C THR A 706 -9.50 26.23 -5.65
N LEU A 707 -9.52 26.54 -6.94
CA LEU A 707 -10.62 27.11 -7.70
C LEU A 707 -10.95 26.19 -8.89
N LYS A 708 -10.54 24.93 -8.79
CA LYS A 708 -10.69 23.93 -9.85
C LYS A 708 -12.15 23.72 -10.25
N ASN A 709 -12.44 23.37 -11.50
CA ASN A 709 -13.80 23.06 -11.96
C ASN A 709 -14.78 24.22 -11.68
N ASN A 710 -14.46 25.43 -12.13
CA ASN A 710 -15.36 26.58 -12.07
C ASN A 710 -15.62 27.11 -13.49
N ASN A 711 -16.26 28.27 -13.59
CA ASN A 711 -16.50 28.96 -14.86
C ASN A 711 -15.56 30.16 -15.06
N LEU A 712 -14.36 30.14 -14.46
CA LEU A 712 -13.49 31.31 -14.41
C LEU A 712 -13.00 31.71 -15.81
N ARG A 713 -13.30 32.94 -16.22
CA ARG A 713 -12.85 33.53 -17.49
C ARG A 713 -11.75 34.58 -17.29
N ARG A 714 -11.67 35.18 -16.11
CA ARG A 714 -10.71 36.24 -15.77
C ARG A 714 -10.28 36.20 -14.32
N ILE A 715 -8.99 36.51 -14.07
CA ILE A 715 -8.43 36.80 -12.75
C ILE A 715 -7.86 38.21 -12.78
N TRP A 716 -8.38 39.09 -11.92
CA TRP A 716 -7.96 40.50 -11.92
C TRP A 716 -6.58 40.69 -11.27
N PRO A 717 -5.79 41.70 -11.67
CA PRO A 717 -4.55 42.04 -10.99
C PRO A 717 -4.74 42.26 -9.48
N ARG A 718 -3.73 41.91 -8.69
CA ARG A 718 -3.68 41.98 -7.23
C ARG A 718 -4.66 41.05 -6.48
N SER A 719 -5.17 40.01 -7.14
CA SER A 719 -6.00 38.98 -6.53
C SER A 719 -5.23 38.15 -5.49
N PHE A 720 -3.99 37.77 -5.78
CA PHE A 720 -3.12 36.93 -4.93
C PHE A 720 -1.85 37.64 -4.47
N ALA A 721 -1.83 38.98 -4.52
CA ALA A 721 -0.62 39.76 -4.27
C ALA A 721 -0.20 39.87 -2.80
N HIS A 722 -1.08 39.51 -1.86
CA HIS A 722 -0.88 39.77 -0.42
C HIS A 722 -0.59 38.49 0.40
N GLN A 723 -0.66 37.31 -0.21
CA GLN A 723 -0.30 36.05 0.42
C GLN A 723 1.22 35.98 0.58
N LYS A 724 1.69 35.57 1.76
CA LYS A 724 3.14 35.44 2.04
C LYS A 724 3.80 34.39 1.16
N LEU A 725 3.20 33.21 1.07
CA LEU A 725 3.71 32.09 0.30
C LEU A 725 2.59 31.09 0.02
N ILE A 726 2.24 30.95 -1.25
CA ILE A 726 1.24 30.02 -1.76
C ILE A 726 1.97 28.75 -2.19
N THR A 727 1.81 27.70 -1.38
CA THR A 727 2.39 26.39 -1.64
C THR A 727 1.70 25.71 -2.83
N SER A 728 0.39 25.90 -2.98
CA SER A 728 -0.41 25.30 -4.05
C SER A 728 -1.54 26.23 -4.46
N LEU A 729 -1.56 26.60 -5.74
CA LEU A 729 -2.59 27.42 -6.36
C LEU A 729 -3.17 26.70 -7.58
N ASP A 730 -4.43 26.30 -7.50
CA ASP A 730 -5.07 25.49 -8.53
C ASP A 730 -6.24 26.21 -9.20
N PHE A 731 -6.10 26.47 -10.50
CA PHE A 731 -7.12 27.05 -11.37
C PHE A 731 -7.60 26.04 -12.42
N SER A 732 -7.36 24.74 -12.22
CA SER A 732 -7.56 23.74 -13.27
C SER A 732 -9.03 23.62 -13.68
N ASN A 733 -9.30 23.24 -14.93
CA ASN A 733 -10.64 23.03 -15.47
C ASN A 733 -11.53 24.28 -15.33
N ASN A 734 -11.09 25.36 -15.97
CA ASN A 734 -11.78 26.65 -16.06
C ASN A 734 -11.71 27.14 -17.53
N TYR A 735 -12.08 28.40 -17.78
CA TYR A 735 -12.08 29.01 -19.12
C TYR A 735 -11.08 30.17 -19.24
N LEU A 736 -9.99 30.15 -18.47
CA LEU A 736 -8.97 31.20 -18.50
C LEU A 736 -8.18 31.14 -19.80
N HIS A 737 -8.01 32.28 -20.48
CA HIS A 737 -7.24 32.37 -21.73
C HIS A 737 -5.95 33.18 -21.57
N GLU A 738 -5.88 34.07 -20.56
CA GLU A 738 -4.70 34.84 -20.21
C GLU A 738 -4.62 35.08 -18.69
N LEU A 739 -3.42 35.44 -18.20
CA LEU A 739 -3.20 35.98 -16.86
C LEU A 739 -2.40 37.27 -16.98
N GLU A 740 -2.98 38.36 -16.48
CA GLU A 740 -2.38 39.68 -16.53
C GLU A 740 -1.21 39.83 -15.53
N SER A 741 -0.32 40.78 -15.79
CA SER A 741 0.75 41.13 -14.86
C SER A 741 0.19 41.61 -13.52
N GLY A 742 0.79 41.15 -12.42
CA GLY A 742 0.40 41.58 -11.06
C GLY A 742 -0.74 40.77 -10.43
N VAL A 743 -1.21 39.68 -11.07
CA VAL A 743 -2.12 38.71 -10.44
C VAL A 743 -1.51 38.11 -9.16
N PHE A 744 -0.22 37.74 -9.22
CA PHE A 744 0.54 37.18 -8.10
C PHE A 744 1.33 38.24 -7.35
N GLY A 745 1.81 37.88 -6.15
CA GLY A 745 2.75 38.67 -5.38
C GLY A 745 4.19 38.43 -5.85
N LYS A 746 5.14 39.07 -5.17
CA LYS A 746 6.57 38.86 -5.42
C LYS A 746 7.03 37.56 -4.79
N GLU A 747 7.43 36.60 -5.63
CA GLU A 747 8.01 35.31 -5.23
C GLU A 747 7.15 34.52 -4.23
N ASN A 748 5.83 34.60 -4.40
CA ASN A 748 4.87 34.05 -3.44
C ASN A 748 4.13 32.81 -3.93
N VAL A 749 4.52 32.17 -5.03
CA VAL A 749 3.86 30.94 -5.53
C VAL A 749 4.91 29.86 -5.80
N ILE A 750 4.72 28.67 -5.23
CA ILE A 750 5.62 27.51 -5.38
C ILE A 750 5.10 26.55 -6.46
N ARG A 751 3.81 26.20 -6.40
CA ARG A 751 3.15 25.29 -7.34
C ARG A 751 1.91 25.94 -7.93
N LEU A 752 1.85 25.98 -9.26
CA LEU A 752 0.76 26.58 -10.01
C LEU A 752 0.16 25.55 -10.97
N TYR A 753 -1.15 25.34 -10.85
CA TYR A 753 -1.92 24.44 -11.70
C TYR A 753 -2.90 25.25 -12.54
N LEU A 754 -2.75 25.14 -13.86
CA LEU A 754 -3.54 25.81 -14.89
C LEU A 754 -4.11 24.80 -15.88
N ARG A 755 -4.14 23.52 -15.52
CA ARG A 755 -4.56 22.42 -16.38
C ARG A 755 -5.98 22.63 -16.91
N LYS A 756 -6.32 22.19 -18.13
CA LYS A 756 -7.68 22.27 -18.70
C LYS A 756 -8.23 23.70 -18.65
N ASN A 757 -7.54 24.63 -19.27
CA ASN A 757 -8.00 26.00 -19.49
C ASN A 757 -7.93 26.32 -21.00
N ASN A 758 -8.08 27.59 -21.37
CA ASN A 758 -8.04 28.07 -22.75
C ASN A 758 -6.76 28.84 -23.08
N PHE A 759 -5.64 28.61 -22.37
CA PHE A 759 -4.39 29.30 -22.66
C PHE A 759 -3.87 28.92 -24.05
N THR A 760 -3.55 29.92 -24.87
CA THR A 760 -2.94 29.73 -26.21
C THR A 760 -1.43 29.95 -26.20
N LYS A 761 -0.90 30.55 -25.14
CA LYS A 761 0.52 30.81 -24.89
C LYS A 761 0.81 30.67 -23.39
N ILE A 762 2.08 30.55 -23.03
CA ILE A 762 2.51 30.58 -21.64
C ILE A 762 2.26 31.98 -21.08
N PRO A 763 1.62 32.14 -19.90
CA PRO A 763 1.25 33.44 -19.34
C PRO A 763 2.46 34.17 -18.71
N THR A 764 3.50 34.43 -19.50
CA THR A 764 4.75 35.06 -19.06
C THR A 764 4.56 36.39 -18.32
N PRO A 765 3.62 37.30 -18.67
CA PRO A 765 3.44 38.55 -17.94
C PRO A 765 3.08 38.36 -16.46
N ALA A 766 2.29 37.34 -16.14
CA ALA A 766 1.94 37.00 -14.76
C ALA A 766 3.06 36.24 -14.05
N LEU A 767 3.72 35.30 -14.74
CA LEU A 767 4.77 34.48 -14.14
C LEU A 767 6.02 35.28 -13.74
N ASN A 768 6.30 36.41 -14.40
CA ASN A 768 7.45 37.26 -14.14
C ASN A 768 7.63 37.69 -12.67
N SER A 769 6.56 37.76 -11.87
CA SER A 769 6.66 38.14 -10.46
C SER A 769 7.01 36.98 -9.51
N ILE A 770 6.98 35.73 -9.99
CA ILE A 770 7.14 34.50 -9.18
C ILE A 770 8.22 33.55 -9.71
N THR A 771 9.09 34.03 -10.59
CA THR A 771 10.06 33.17 -11.31
C THR A 771 11.10 32.53 -10.41
N LYS A 772 11.43 33.12 -9.26
CA LYS A 772 12.37 32.55 -8.29
C LYS A 772 11.70 31.60 -7.31
N SER A 773 10.41 31.78 -6.99
CA SER A 773 9.69 30.87 -6.09
C SER A 773 9.06 29.67 -6.81
N LEU A 774 8.68 29.81 -8.07
CA LEU A 774 7.93 28.80 -8.81
C LEU A 774 8.83 27.60 -9.14
N THR A 775 8.42 26.41 -8.68
CA THR A 775 9.12 25.14 -8.91
C THR A 775 8.30 24.15 -9.73
N TYR A 776 6.97 24.26 -9.66
CA TYR A 776 6.05 23.36 -10.35
C TYR A 776 5.03 24.16 -11.15
N LEU A 777 4.90 23.85 -12.44
CA LEU A 777 3.94 24.46 -13.34
C LEU A 777 3.22 23.40 -14.17
N ASP A 778 1.91 23.30 -14.01
CA ASP A 778 1.05 22.45 -14.83
C ASP A 778 0.17 23.30 -15.75
N LEU A 779 0.44 23.22 -17.04
CA LEU A 779 -0.27 23.85 -18.15
C LEU A 779 -0.95 22.80 -19.05
N SER A 780 -1.13 21.57 -18.57
CA SER A 780 -1.65 20.48 -19.38
C SER A 780 -3.08 20.73 -19.88
N TYR A 781 -3.46 20.13 -21.01
CA TYR A 781 -4.79 20.22 -21.63
C TYR A 781 -5.26 21.65 -21.88
N ASN A 782 -4.36 22.53 -22.33
CA ASN A 782 -4.69 23.87 -22.81
C ASN A 782 -4.66 23.91 -24.35
N SER A 783 -4.62 25.09 -24.96
CA SER A 783 -4.54 25.28 -26.41
C SER A 783 -3.21 25.92 -26.83
N ILE A 784 -2.11 25.66 -26.11
CA ILE A 784 -0.80 26.22 -26.41
C ILE A 784 -0.27 25.62 -27.71
N GLN A 785 0.13 26.45 -28.67
CA GLN A 785 0.52 26.02 -30.03
C GLN A 785 2.02 25.99 -30.30
N ASN A 786 2.76 26.98 -29.79
CA ASN A 786 4.20 27.12 -30.06
C ASN A 786 4.96 27.28 -28.75
N LEU A 787 6.12 26.65 -28.68
CA LEU A 787 7.08 26.83 -27.61
C LEU A 787 8.33 27.48 -28.18
N ASP A 788 8.70 28.64 -27.64
CA ASP A 788 9.94 29.33 -27.95
C ASP A 788 10.83 29.47 -26.71
N ARG A 789 12.12 29.71 -26.91
CA ARG A 789 13.08 29.93 -25.82
C ARG A 789 12.70 31.13 -24.95
N GLN A 790 12.07 32.14 -25.52
CA GLN A 790 11.70 33.37 -24.81
C GLN A 790 10.61 33.13 -23.76
N SER A 791 9.74 32.14 -23.99
CA SER A 791 8.65 31.76 -23.09
C SER A 791 9.13 31.17 -21.76
N PHE A 792 10.35 30.61 -21.73
CA PHE A 792 10.94 29.97 -20.54
C PHE A 792 12.15 30.71 -19.97
N LYS A 793 12.59 31.82 -20.60
CA LYS A 793 13.83 32.52 -20.29
C LYS A 793 14.04 32.82 -18.80
N GLU A 794 12.99 33.24 -18.11
CA GLU A 794 13.05 33.64 -16.71
C GLU A 794 12.76 32.47 -15.73
N LEU A 795 12.30 31.31 -16.21
CA LEU A 795 11.78 30.19 -15.40
C LEU A 795 12.87 29.19 -14.97
N GLN A 796 14.02 29.71 -14.50
CA GLN A 796 15.22 28.90 -14.22
C GLN A 796 15.08 27.97 -13.01
N ASN A 797 14.14 28.25 -12.09
CA ASN A 797 13.93 27.47 -10.86
C ASN A 797 12.88 26.37 -10.98
N ILE A 798 12.22 26.23 -12.13
CA ILE A 798 11.25 25.15 -12.35
C ILE A 798 11.96 23.80 -12.31
N THR A 799 11.45 22.90 -11.46
CA THR A 799 11.86 21.50 -11.36
C THR A 799 10.88 20.57 -12.06
N SER A 800 9.62 20.97 -12.21
CA SER A 800 8.59 20.18 -12.89
C SER A 800 7.73 21.04 -13.80
N LEU A 801 7.72 20.71 -15.09
CA LEU A 801 6.89 21.36 -16.10
C LEU A 801 6.01 20.34 -16.80
N ILE A 802 4.70 20.58 -16.79
CA ILE A 802 3.71 19.71 -17.44
C ILE A 802 2.97 20.52 -18.49
N LEU A 803 3.12 20.10 -19.74
CA LEU A 803 2.51 20.68 -20.94
C LEU A 803 1.71 19.64 -21.73
N LYS A 804 1.44 18.49 -21.11
CA LYS A 804 0.68 17.38 -21.69
C LYS A 804 -0.64 17.83 -22.32
N GLY A 805 -1.05 17.29 -23.47
CA GLY A 805 -2.41 17.50 -23.98
C GLY A 805 -2.68 18.87 -24.59
N ASN A 806 -1.66 19.63 -24.98
CA ASN A 806 -1.81 20.93 -25.63
C ASN A 806 -1.92 20.77 -27.17
N LYS A 807 -1.83 21.89 -27.90
CA LYS A 807 -1.84 21.93 -29.37
C LYS A 807 -0.45 22.23 -29.93
N ILE A 808 0.61 21.79 -29.24
CA ILE A 808 1.98 22.16 -29.60
C ILE A 808 2.32 21.49 -30.92
N GLU A 809 2.44 22.28 -31.99
CA GLU A 809 2.72 21.81 -33.36
C GLU A 809 4.22 21.80 -33.66
N SER A 810 4.98 22.69 -33.02
CA SER A 810 6.42 22.77 -33.17
C SER A 810 7.19 23.06 -31.89
N ILE A 811 8.39 22.48 -31.81
CA ILE A 811 9.37 22.71 -30.73
C ILE A 811 10.67 23.18 -31.37
N GLU A 812 11.05 24.43 -31.08
CA GLU A 812 12.27 25.05 -31.59
C GLU A 812 13.53 24.47 -30.96
N GLU A 813 14.67 24.65 -31.62
CA GLU A 813 15.98 24.28 -31.06
C GLU A 813 16.25 25.04 -29.76
N ASP A 814 16.84 24.37 -28.76
CA ASP A 814 17.19 24.94 -27.46
C ASP A 814 16.02 25.55 -26.65
N THR A 815 14.76 25.21 -26.95
CA THR A 815 13.56 25.74 -26.26
C THR A 815 13.67 25.68 -24.73
N PHE A 816 14.21 24.58 -24.18
CA PHE A 816 14.31 24.34 -22.73
C PHE A 816 15.69 24.67 -22.13
N SER A 817 16.59 25.33 -22.86
CA SER A 817 17.99 25.51 -22.45
C SER A 817 18.17 26.32 -21.16
N GLU A 818 17.24 27.22 -20.86
CA GLU A 818 17.29 28.11 -19.68
C GLU A 818 16.78 27.44 -18.40
N MET A 819 16.08 26.30 -18.50
CA MET A 819 15.44 25.62 -17.37
C MET A 819 16.43 24.73 -16.59
N THR A 820 17.49 25.32 -16.05
CA THR A 820 18.66 24.59 -15.50
C THR A 820 18.39 23.65 -14.32
N LYS A 821 17.24 23.78 -13.63
CA LYS A 821 16.83 22.91 -12.51
C LYS A 821 15.75 21.90 -12.87
N LEU A 822 15.36 21.81 -14.14
CA LEU A 822 14.28 20.94 -14.58
C LEU A 822 14.64 19.47 -14.34
N GLN A 823 13.79 18.77 -13.61
CA GLN A 823 13.91 17.34 -13.27
C GLN A 823 12.84 16.49 -13.94
N TYR A 824 11.65 17.07 -14.16
CA TYR A 824 10.49 16.41 -14.75
C TYR A 824 9.90 17.27 -15.87
N LEU A 825 9.81 16.71 -17.07
CA LEU A 825 9.17 17.34 -18.22
C LEU A 825 8.16 16.39 -18.87
N ASP A 826 6.90 16.82 -18.98
CA ASP A 826 5.86 16.08 -19.70
C ASP A 826 5.26 16.93 -20.82
N LEU A 827 5.55 16.54 -22.06
CA LEU A 827 5.01 17.12 -23.30
C LEU A 827 4.05 16.15 -23.99
N SER A 828 3.65 15.06 -23.34
CA SER A 828 2.87 14.01 -23.98
C SER A 828 1.53 14.49 -24.56
N HIS A 829 0.94 13.76 -25.51
CA HIS A 829 -0.36 14.10 -26.10
C HIS A 829 -0.40 15.49 -26.76
N ASN A 830 0.66 15.87 -27.49
CA ASN A 830 0.71 17.11 -28.27
C ASN A 830 0.86 16.77 -29.77
N PRO A 831 0.17 17.45 -30.70
CA PRO A 831 0.24 17.13 -32.12
C PRO A 831 1.49 17.74 -32.78
N VAL A 832 2.69 17.35 -32.36
CA VAL A 832 3.93 17.90 -32.92
C VAL A 832 4.11 17.42 -34.37
N THR A 833 3.90 18.32 -35.33
CA THR A 833 4.01 18.03 -36.77
C THR A 833 5.39 18.36 -37.33
N SER A 834 6.10 19.31 -36.72
CA SER A 834 7.45 19.72 -37.11
C SER A 834 8.29 19.94 -35.85
N TRP A 835 9.42 19.26 -35.70
CA TRP A 835 10.31 19.46 -34.56
C TRP A 835 11.77 19.38 -34.98
N SER A 836 12.63 20.10 -34.27
CA SER A 836 14.08 19.98 -34.44
C SER A 836 14.60 18.75 -33.68
N PRO A 837 15.35 17.83 -34.32
CA PRO A 837 16.03 16.73 -33.64
C PRO A 837 16.90 17.16 -32.44
N ASN A 838 17.37 18.42 -32.46
CA ASN A 838 18.20 19.02 -31.42
C ASN A 838 17.40 19.77 -30.33
N ALA A 839 16.06 19.76 -30.36
CA ALA A 839 15.24 20.50 -29.40
C ALA A 839 15.55 20.17 -27.93
N PHE A 840 15.95 18.92 -27.66
CA PHE A 840 16.33 18.43 -26.33
C PHE A 840 17.84 18.33 -26.12
N GLN A 841 18.65 18.80 -27.07
CA GLN A 841 20.10 18.63 -27.06
C GLN A 841 20.75 19.37 -25.87
N LYS A 842 20.25 20.57 -25.53
CA LYS A 842 20.73 21.39 -24.40
C LYS A 842 19.76 21.44 -23.21
N ILE A 843 18.92 20.42 -23.03
CA ILE A 843 18.02 20.36 -21.86
C ILE A 843 18.81 20.22 -20.55
N SER A 844 18.20 20.56 -19.41
CA SER A 844 18.79 20.49 -18.07
C SER A 844 19.53 19.19 -17.77
N SER A 845 20.72 19.28 -17.16
CA SER A 845 21.46 18.11 -16.67
C SER A 845 20.85 17.46 -15.43
N SER A 846 19.91 18.15 -14.77
CA SER A 846 19.17 17.59 -13.65
C SER A 846 17.92 16.83 -14.07
N LEU A 847 17.64 16.72 -15.39
CA LEU A 847 16.47 16.02 -15.91
C LEU A 847 16.55 14.52 -15.62
N LYS A 848 15.54 14.03 -14.89
CA LYS A 848 15.39 12.60 -14.53
C LYS A 848 14.27 11.93 -15.31
N VAL A 849 13.18 12.67 -15.57
CA VAL A 849 11.99 12.13 -16.24
C VAL A 849 11.64 12.99 -17.44
N LEU A 850 11.54 12.34 -18.60
CA LEU A 850 11.10 12.96 -19.83
C LEU A 850 9.97 12.14 -20.46
N ASN A 851 8.80 12.74 -20.55
CA ASN A 851 7.63 12.13 -21.17
C ASN A 851 7.24 12.87 -22.46
N LEU A 852 7.42 12.17 -23.59
CA LEU A 852 7.11 12.59 -24.95
C LEU A 852 6.08 11.65 -25.59
N ALA A 853 5.30 10.92 -24.79
CA ALA A 853 4.33 9.96 -25.33
C ALA A 853 3.28 10.65 -26.21
N ASN A 854 2.85 10.04 -27.32
CA ASN A 854 1.80 10.57 -28.18
C ASN A 854 2.05 12.03 -28.61
N THR A 855 3.28 12.32 -29.05
CA THR A 855 3.67 13.64 -29.56
C THR A 855 3.73 13.72 -31.09
N GLY A 856 3.61 12.58 -31.79
CA GLY A 856 3.72 12.51 -33.25
C GLY A 856 5.15 12.31 -33.78
N LEU A 857 6.13 12.05 -32.90
CA LEU A 857 7.54 11.86 -33.29
C LEU A 857 7.70 10.74 -34.32
N PHE A 858 8.38 11.02 -35.43
CA PHE A 858 8.69 10.03 -36.47
C PHE A 858 10.14 9.48 -36.40
N SER A 859 10.99 10.09 -35.56
CA SER A 859 12.34 9.63 -35.24
C SER A 859 12.65 9.87 -33.76
N PHE A 860 13.68 9.20 -33.23
CA PHE A 860 14.06 9.32 -31.82
C PHE A 860 14.72 10.70 -31.52
N PRO A 861 14.45 11.34 -30.36
CA PRO A 861 15.03 12.63 -29.96
C PRO A 861 16.52 12.55 -29.61
N LYS A 862 17.33 13.49 -30.14
CA LYS A 862 18.72 13.62 -29.73
C LYS A 862 18.79 14.30 -28.37
N ILE A 863 19.17 13.54 -27.36
CA ILE A 863 19.29 14.01 -25.98
C ILE A 863 20.73 13.75 -25.52
N ASN A 864 21.47 14.82 -25.22
CA ASN A 864 22.85 14.68 -24.73
C ASN A 864 22.92 14.34 -23.23
N GLN A 865 21.80 14.44 -22.50
CA GLN A 865 21.77 14.30 -21.05
C GLN A 865 21.79 12.83 -20.62
N ARG A 866 22.78 12.47 -19.81
CA ARG A 866 23.05 11.08 -19.37
C ARG A 866 22.37 10.68 -18.05
N GLY A 867 21.74 11.65 -17.37
CA GLY A 867 21.11 11.47 -16.06
C GLY A 867 19.63 11.05 -16.07
N ILE A 868 19.03 10.87 -17.25
CA ILE A 868 17.63 10.48 -17.38
C ILE A 868 17.45 9.05 -16.85
N GLN A 869 16.46 8.90 -15.97
CA GLN A 869 16.06 7.66 -15.31
C GLN A 869 14.79 7.09 -15.94
N GLU A 870 13.89 7.95 -16.42
CA GLU A 870 12.65 7.55 -17.08
C GLU A 870 12.49 8.30 -18.40
N LEU A 871 12.39 7.53 -19.48
CA LEU A 871 12.12 8.04 -20.82
C LEU A 871 10.88 7.35 -21.38
N ASN A 872 9.86 8.15 -21.67
CA ASN A 872 8.64 7.67 -22.32
C ASN A 872 8.48 8.35 -23.68
N VAL A 873 8.64 7.58 -24.75
CA VAL A 873 8.41 8.00 -26.15
C VAL A 873 7.31 7.15 -26.79
N SER A 874 6.41 6.59 -25.98
CA SER A 874 5.34 5.70 -26.45
C SER A 874 4.29 6.40 -27.33
N HIS A 875 3.44 5.65 -28.03
CA HIS A 875 2.34 6.18 -28.86
C HIS A 875 2.78 7.20 -29.92
N ASN A 876 4.01 7.09 -30.41
CA ASN A 876 4.54 7.95 -31.47
C ASN A 876 4.56 7.21 -32.82
N LYS A 877 5.25 7.77 -33.81
CA LYS A 877 5.40 7.22 -35.17
C LYS A 877 6.84 6.81 -35.47
N ILE A 878 7.67 6.56 -34.46
CA ILE A 878 9.10 6.26 -34.63
C ILE A 878 9.25 4.92 -35.36
N TYR A 879 10.04 4.89 -36.44
CA TYR A 879 10.22 3.70 -37.29
C TYR A 879 11.50 2.90 -36.99
N GLU A 880 12.51 3.57 -36.45
CA GLU A 880 13.78 2.96 -36.05
C GLU A 880 14.36 3.63 -34.80
N ILE A 881 15.12 2.85 -34.05
CA ILE A 881 15.95 3.31 -32.93
C ILE A 881 17.32 2.66 -33.12
N GLN A 882 18.37 3.47 -33.21
CA GLN A 882 19.73 2.98 -33.35
C GLN A 882 20.41 2.92 -31.97
N ALA A 883 21.42 2.06 -31.83
CA ALA A 883 22.16 1.94 -30.56
C ALA A 883 22.76 3.30 -30.12
N ASP A 884 23.25 4.11 -31.06
CA ASP A 884 23.81 5.44 -30.76
C ASP A 884 22.78 6.45 -30.22
N ASP A 885 21.49 6.27 -30.52
CA ASP A 885 20.42 7.12 -29.98
C ASP A 885 20.25 6.93 -28.47
N ILE A 886 20.52 5.71 -27.98
CA ILE A 886 20.25 5.30 -26.60
C ILE A 886 21.54 5.12 -25.77
N LYS A 887 22.70 5.03 -26.41
CA LYS A 887 24.03 4.82 -25.81
C LYS A 887 24.36 5.75 -24.64
N GLY A 888 23.79 6.96 -24.64
CA GLY A 888 23.98 7.97 -23.58
C GLY A 888 23.22 7.70 -22.28
N PHE A 889 22.11 6.95 -22.28
CA PHE A 889 21.22 6.80 -21.12
C PHE A 889 21.64 5.67 -20.17
N LYS A 890 22.86 5.73 -19.65
CA LYS A 890 23.41 4.67 -18.76
C LYS A 890 22.67 4.54 -17.42
N LYS A 891 21.96 5.59 -16.99
CA LYS A 891 21.18 5.66 -15.75
C LYS A 891 19.67 5.39 -15.97
N LEU A 892 19.29 4.95 -17.17
CA LEU A 892 17.90 4.70 -17.50
C LEU A 892 17.38 3.48 -16.76
N LEU A 893 16.39 3.69 -15.91
CA LEU A 893 15.68 2.65 -15.16
C LEU A 893 14.43 2.22 -15.91
N THR A 894 13.73 3.16 -16.54
CA THR A 894 12.47 2.95 -17.26
C THR A 894 12.57 3.45 -18.69
N LEU A 895 12.28 2.55 -19.63
CA LEU A 895 12.16 2.87 -21.06
C LEU A 895 10.79 2.40 -21.58
N ASP A 896 9.95 3.36 -21.99
CA ASP A 896 8.71 3.08 -22.69
C ASP A 896 8.78 3.54 -24.15
N ILE A 897 8.89 2.57 -25.05
CA ILE A 897 8.91 2.75 -26.51
C ILE A 897 7.67 2.14 -27.17
N SER A 898 6.62 1.84 -26.39
CA SER A 898 5.43 1.15 -26.87
C SER A 898 4.60 1.98 -27.87
N TYR A 899 3.76 1.31 -28.68
CA TYR A 899 2.87 1.89 -29.68
C TYR A 899 3.58 2.87 -30.64
N ASN A 900 4.76 2.49 -31.12
CA ASN A 900 5.47 3.15 -32.21
C ASN A 900 5.35 2.33 -33.51
N ASN A 901 6.04 2.74 -34.57
CA ASN A 901 6.10 2.03 -35.85
C ASN A 901 7.39 1.23 -36.01
N LEU A 902 8.05 0.83 -34.92
CA LEU A 902 9.33 0.12 -34.97
C LEU A 902 9.16 -1.22 -35.70
N ILE A 903 9.99 -1.46 -36.71
CA ILE A 903 9.95 -2.69 -37.53
C ILE A 903 11.00 -3.70 -37.06
N ASP A 904 12.12 -3.19 -36.57
CA ASP A 904 13.24 -3.96 -36.03
C ASP A 904 13.88 -3.19 -34.87
N ILE A 905 14.40 -3.92 -33.89
CA ILE A 905 15.27 -3.41 -32.84
C ILE A 905 16.47 -4.34 -32.86
N LYS A 906 17.68 -3.81 -33.05
CA LYS A 906 18.86 -4.66 -33.05
C LYS A 906 19.24 -5.03 -31.60
N PRO A 907 19.75 -6.25 -31.33
CA PRO A 907 20.10 -6.67 -29.96
C PRO A 907 21.13 -5.79 -29.23
N ASP A 908 22.01 -5.11 -29.96
CA ASP A 908 23.01 -4.16 -29.45
C ASP A 908 22.38 -2.83 -28.97
N THR A 909 21.14 -2.53 -29.36
CA THR A 909 20.41 -1.31 -28.92
C THR A 909 20.31 -1.20 -27.40
N PHE A 910 20.20 -2.33 -26.69
CA PHE A 910 20.10 -2.37 -25.24
C PHE A 910 21.43 -2.58 -24.52
N GLU A 911 22.55 -2.73 -25.23
CA GLU A 911 23.86 -3.09 -24.66
C GLU A 911 24.34 -2.07 -23.61
N SER A 912 24.05 -0.78 -23.81
CA SER A 912 24.42 0.30 -22.89
C SER A 912 23.47 0.49 -21.70
N LEU A 913 22.27 -0.10 -21.73
CA LEU A 913 21.19 0.12 -20.76
C LEU A 913 21.29 -0.83 -19.56
N VAL A 914 22.46 -0.85 -18.91
CA VAL A 914 22.79 -1.84 -17.88
C VAL A 914 22.00 -1.69 -16.57
N GLU A 915 21.40 -0.53 -16.33
CA GLU A 915 20.55 -0.25 -15.15
C GLU A 915 19.05 -0.40 -15.44
N LEU A 916 18.66 -0.80 -16.66
CA LEU A 916 17.27 -0.87 -17.06
C LEU A 916 16.49 -1.91 -16.25
N GLN A 917 15.46 -1.44 -15.54
CA GLN A 917 14.58 -2.23 -14.69
C GLN A 917 13.19 -2.42 -15.30
N HIS A 918 12.72 -1.45 -16.09
CA HIS A 918 11.38 -1.46 -16.65
C HIS A 918 11.43 -1.18 -18.16
N LEU A 919 10.93 -2.13 -18.94
CA LEU A 919 10.91 -2.05 -20.40
C LEU A 919 9.52 -2.33 -20.94
N ASN A 920 9.01 -1.41 -21.76
CA ASN A 920 7.75 -1.57 -22.48
C ASN A 920 7.98 -1.39 -23.99
N ILE A 921 7.77 -2.47 -24.75
CA ILE A 921 7.93 -2.49 -26.22
C ILE A 921 6.63 -2.76 -26.98
N SER A 922 5.51 -2.78 -26.25
CA SER A 922 4.18 -3.16 -26.74
C SER A 922 3.74 -2.37 -27.97
N GLY A 923 2.78 -2.85 -28.78
CA GLY A 923 2.13 -2.07 -29.83
C GLY A 923 3.00 -1.68 -31.03
N ASN A 924 4.22 -2.21 -31.13
CA ASN A 924 5.13 -1.95 -32.25
C ASN A 924 4.89 -2.93 -33.42
N ARG A 925 5.51 -2.64 -34.57
CA ARG A 925 5.43 -3.47 -35.80
C ARG A 925 6.62 -4.42 -35.95
N LEU A 926 7.23 -4.82 -34.82
CA LEU A 926 8.41 -5.69 -34.83
C LEU A 926 8.05 -7.03 -35.46
N ARG A 927 8.80 -7.43 -36.49
CA ARG A 927 8.64 -8.77 -37.08
C ARG A 927 9.33 -9.84 -36.26
N VAL A 928 10.46 -9.51 -35.66
CA VAL A 928 11.28 -10.41 -34.87
C VAL A 928 11.68 -9.72 -33.57
N PHE A 929 11.51 -10.43 -32.46
CA PHE A 929 12.12 -10.09 -31.19
C PHE A 929 12.72 -11.39 -30.63
N SER A 930 14.04 -11.56 -30.70
CA SER A 930 14.74 -12.79 -30.32
C SER A 930 15.24 -12.75 -28.87
N GLY A 931 15.69 -13.90 -28.35
CA GLY A 931 16.33 -13.99 -27.04
C GLY A 931 17.63 -13.20 -26.88
N ASP A 932 18.27 -12.77 -27.98
CA ASP A 932 19.50 -11.96 -27.92
C ASP A 932 19.27 -10.60 -27.27
N HIS A 933 18.06 -10.04 -27.40
CA HIS A 933 17.66 -8.79 -26.75
C HIS A 933 17.71 -8.87 -25.22
N PHE A 934 17.49 -10.06 -24.64
CA PHE A 934 17.50 -10.24 -23.20
C PHE A 934 18.90 -10.36 -22.60
N LYS A 935 19.94 -10.62 -23.41
CA LYS A 935 21.30 -10.88 -22.91
C LYS A 935 21.89 -9.69 -22.12
N HIS A 936 21.55 -8.47 -22.52
CA HIS A 936 22.13 -7.25 -21.95
C HIS A 936 21.25 -6.58 -20.87
N ILE A 937 19.99 -6.98 -20.73
CA ILE A 937 19.01 -6.42 -19.77
C ILE A 937 18.68 -7.38 -18.62
N TYR A 938 19.70 -7.97 -18.02
CA TYR A 938 19.56 -8.97 -16.96
C TYR A 938 19.06 -8.40 -15.61
N GLN A 939 19.10 -7.07 -15.44
CA GLN A 939 18.56 -6.35 -14.27
C GLN A 939 17.05 -6.04 -14.38
N LEU A 940 16.41 -6.45 -15.48
CA LEU A 940 15.02 -6.12 -15.74
C LEU A 940 14.09 -6.73 -14.68
N GLU A 941 13.34 -5.85 -14.01
CA GLU A 941 12.34 -6.21 -13.00
C GLU A 941 10.92 -6.28 -13.58
N SER A 942 10.62 -5.50 -14.63
CA SER A 942 9.32 -5.46 -15.30
C SER A 942 9.47 -5.45 -16.82
N LEU A 943 8.79 -6.39 -17.49
CA LEU A 943 8.74 -6.48 -18.95
C LEU A 943 7.30 -6.41 -19.45
N ARG A 944 7.02 -5.53 -20.41
CA ARG A 944 5.75 -5.44 -21.11
C ARG A 944 5.91 -5.65 -22.62
N MET A 945 5.19 -6.64 -23.13
CA MET A 945 5.13 -7.03 -24.54
C MET A 945 3.69 -7.34 -24.94
N THR A 946 2.92 -6.33 -25.30
CA THR A 946 1.50 -6.48 -25.67
C THR A 946 1.22 -5.96 -27.08
N ASP A 947 0.10 -6.33 -27.69
CA ASP A 947 -0.39 -5.75 -28.95
C ASP A 947 0.61 -5.83 -30.13
N MET A 948 1.42 -6.87 -30.18
CA MET A 948 2.53 -7.01 -31.14
C MET A 948 2.08 -7.61 -32.48
N GLY A 949 1.08 -7.02 -33.13
CA GLY A 949 0.34 -7.64 -34.25
C GLY A 949 1.17 -8.07 -35.47
N SER A 950 2.38 -7.53 -35.68
CA SER A 950 3.29 -7.90 -36.80
C SER A 950 4.33 -8.95 -36.43
N LEU A 951 4.34 -9.42 -35.19
CA LEU A 951 5.36 -10.33 -34.67
C LEU A 951 5.23 -11.71 -35.31
N VAL A 952 6.25 -12.12 -36.06
CA VAL A 952 6.36 -13.44 -36.69
C VAL A 952 7.20 -14.38 -35.84
N ARG A 953 8.18 -13.84 -35.12
CA ARG A 953 9.08 -14.62 -34.24
C ARG A 953 9.27 -13.91 -32.91
N MET A 954 8.90 -14.60 -31.83
CA MET A 954 9.15 -14.15 -30.45
C MET A 954 10.31 -14.92 -29.80
N PRO A 955 10.81 -14.48 -28.64
CA PRO A 955 11.86 -15.21 -27.93
C PRO A 955 11.38 -16.60 -27.56
N ASP A 956 12.22 -17.60 -27.77
CA ASP A 956 11.92 -18.95 -27.30
C ASP A 956 11.82 -18.94 -25.77
N ALA A 957 10.95 -19.79 -25.21
CA ALA A 957 10.68 -19.81 -23.77
C ALA A 957 11.98 -19.84 -22.94
N ILE A 958 12.96 -20.65 -23.36
CA ILE A 958 14.24 -20.80 -22.66
C ILE A 958 15.09 -19.52 -22.59
N SER A 959 14.85 -18.54 -23.47
CA SER A 959 15.57 -17.26 -23.44
C SER A 959 15.13 -16.37 -22.28
N PHE A 960 13.94 -16.56 -21.71
CA PHE A 960 13.47 -15.80 -20.55
C PHE A 960 14.33 -16.05 -19.29
N ARG A 961 15.15 -17.10 -19.26
CA ARG A 961 16.12 -17.37 -18.18
C ARG A 961 17.17 -16.26 -17.97
N TYR A 962 17.37 -15.39 -18.96
CA TYR A 962 18.26 -14.23 -18.85
C TYR A 962 17.69 -13.16 -17.89
N LEU A 963 16.37 -13.11 -17.71
CA LEU A 963 15.66 -12.13 -16.89
C LEU A 963 15.57 -12.58 -15.42
N ARG A 964 16.71 -12.72 -14.75
CA ARG A 964 16.82 -13.33 -13.41
C ARG A 964 16.20 -12.48 -12.30
N GLN A 965 16.13 -11.17 -12.49
CA GLN A 965 15.54 -10.21 -11.53
C GLN A 965 14.07 -9.89 -11.82
N LEU A 966 13.45 -10.57 -12.80
CA LEU A 966 12.09 -10.26 -13.20
C LEU A 966 11.14 -10.52 -12.03
N LYS A 967 10.33 -9.50 -11.70
CA LYS A 967 9.27 -9.54 -10.70
C LYS A 967 7.91 -9.41 -11.35
N GLU A 968 7.84 -8.77 -12.51
CA GLU A 968 6.61 -8.46 -13.22
C GLU A 968 6.71 -8.81 -14.71
N LEU A 969 5.72 -9.52 -15.23
CA LEU A 969 5.62 -9.84 -16.66
C LEU A 969 4.23 -9.51 -17.18
N THR A 970 4.15 -8.73 -18.26
CA THR A 970 2.91 -8.49 -19.01
C THR A 970 3.09 -8.90 -20.47
N ILE A 971 2.37 -9.92 -20.92
CA ILE A 971 2.49 -10.50 -22.26
C ILE A 971 1.15 -11.01 -22.80
N PHE A 972 0.45 -10.20 -23.60
CA PHE A 972 -0.85 -10.55 -24.15
C PHE A 972 -1.17 -9.83 -25.47
N ASN A 973 -2.24 -10.23 -26.16
CA ASN A 973 -2.61 -9.74 -27.48
C ASN A 973 -1.48 -9.89 -28.52
N LEU A 974 -0.85 -11.06 -28.50
CA LEU A 974 0.14 -11.43 -29.51
C LEU A 974 -0.56 -12.10 -30.70
N PRO A 975 -0.04 -11.96 -31.94
CA PRO A 975 -0.54 -12.73 -33.08
C PRO A 975 -0.33 -14.23 -32.85
N GLN A 976 -0.85 -15.08 -33.74
CA GLN A 976 -0.59 -16.53 -33.67
C GLN A 976 0.87 -16.80 -34.03
N VAL A 977 1.76 -16.74 -33.04
CA VAL A 977 3.20 -17.01 -33.18
C VAL A 977 3.46 -18.47 -32.84
N THR A 978 4.17 -19.18 -33.71
CA THR A 978 4.36 -20.65 -33.64
C THR A 978 4.98 -21.15 -32.34
N ASN A 979 5.74 -20.30 -31.63
CA ASN A 979 6.45 -20.65 -30.39
C ASN A 979 5.86 -20.01 -29.13
N TYR A 980 4.70 -19.33 -29.18
CA TYR A 980 4.05 -18.83 -27.96
C TYR A 980 3.52 -19.99 -27.11
N ASN A 981 4.08 -20.15 -25.91
CA ASN A 981 3.57 -21.07 -24.91
C ASN A 981 3.82 -20.49 -23.52
N ILE A 982 2.79 -19.90 -22.93
CA ILE A 982 2.92 -19.23 -21.64
C ILE A 982 3.34 -20.19 -20.52
N SER A 983 2.89 -21.45 -20.55
CA SER A 983 3.28 -22.44 -19.54
C SER A 983 4.78 -22.70 -19.56
N LYS A 984 5.39 -22.84 -20.74
CA LYS A 984 6.85 -23.03 -20.88
C LYS A 984 7.64 -21.77 -20.50
N ILE A 985 7.10 -20.59 -20.74
CA ILE A 985 7.71 -19.32 -20.34
C ILE A 985 7.72 -19.20 -18.81
N LEU A 986 6.57 -19.40 -18.17
CA LEU A 986 6.43 -19.34 -16.72
C LEU A 986 7.25 -20.41 -15.98
N GLU A 987 7.52 -21.55 -16.62
CA GLU A 987 8.36 -22.62 -16.07
C GLU A 987 9.83 -22.20 -15.87
N VAL A 988 10.37 -21.33 -16.72
CA VAL A 988 11.80 -20.94 -16.68
C VAL A 988 12.05 -19.60 -15.99
N LEU A 989 10.99 -18.86 -15.65
CA LEU A 989 11.07 -17.55 -15.01
C LEU A 989 11.33 -17.68 -13.50
N PRO A 990 11.99 -16.68 -12.87
CA PRO A 990 12.03 -16.58 -11.41
C PRO A 990 10.60 -16.41 -10.84
N PRO A 991 10.39 -16.69 -9.54
CA PRO A 991 9.08 -16.51 -8.91
C PRO A 991 8.64 -15.04 -8.99
N LEU A 992 7.59 -14.79 -9.76
CA LEU A 992 7.10 -13.44 -10.05
C LEU A 992 6.19 -12.91 -8.92
N LYS A 993 6.20 -11.60 -8.72
CA LYS A 993 5.24 -10.89 -7.85
C LYS A 993 3.93 -10.57 -8.58
N SER A 994 4.02 -10.24 -9.87
CA SER A 994 2.88 -9.88 -10.71
C SER A 994 2.98 -10.51 -12.09
N ILE A 995 1.90 -11.11 -12.59
CA ILE A 995 1.86 -11.66 -13.96
C ILE A 995 0.58 -11.23 -14.67
N HIS A 996 0.70 -10.86 -15.95
CA HIS A 996 -0.43 -10.62 -16.84
C HIS A 996 -0.16 -11.33 -18.17
N PHE A 997 -0.99 -12.30 -18.53
CA PHE A 997 -0.80 -13.04 -19.78
C PHE A 997 -2.11 -13.38 -20.50
N GLU A 998 -1.99 -13.67 -21.80
CA GLU A 998 -3.10 -14.16 -22.62
C GLU A 998 -3.20 -15.69 -22.64
N VAL A 999 -4.43 -16.18 -22.56
CA VAL A 999 -4.77 -17.57 -22.84
C VAL A 999 -5.40 -17.64 -24.23
N LYS A 1000 -4.78 -18.39 -25.13
CA LYS A 1000 -5.27 -18.58 -26.51
C LYS A 1000 -6.35 -19.67 -26.62
N ASP A 1001 -6.37 -20.59 -25.65
CA ASP A 1001 -7.31 -21.71 -25.59
C ASP A 1001 -8.70 -21.28 -25.11
N GLU A 1002 -9.74 -22.05 -25.45
CA GLU A 1002 -11.10 -21.80 -24.94
C GLU A 1002 -11.26 -22.13 -23.44
N LEU A 1003 -10.35 -22.93 -22.90
CA LEU A 1003 -10.35 -23.44 -21.53
C LEU A 1003 -9.04 -23.07 -20.83
N PHE A 1004 -9.14 -22.43 -19.67
CA PHE A 1004 -8.00 -22.21 -18.78
C PHE A 1004 -7.89 -23.38 -17.78
N HIS A 1005 -6.78 -24.13 -17.82
CA HIS A 1005 -6.58 -25.33 -17.00
C HIS A 1005 -5.10 -25.50 -16.56
N GLU A 1006 -4.17 -25.85 -17.45
CA GLU A 1006 -2.80 -26.25 -17.09
C GLU A 1006 -1.76 -25.13 -17.17
N GLN A 1007 -2.12 -23.92 -17.60
CA GLN A 1007 -1.16 -22.85 -17.91
C GLN A 1007 -0.32 -22.39 -16.70
N LEU A 1008 -0.81 -22.58 -15.47
CA LEU A 1008 -0.07 -22.27 -14.23
C LEU A 1008 0.58 -23.51 -13.59
N LYS A 1009 0.40 -24.70 -14.18
CA LYS A 1009 0.78 -25.98 -13.54
C LYS A 1009 2.25 -25.99 -13.15
N ASN A 1010 3.16 -25.62 -14.03
CA ASN A 1010 4.62 -25.67 -13.76
C ASN A 1010 5.22 -24.35 -13.24
N ALA A 1011 4.42 -23.31 -13.04
CA ALA A 1011 4.91 -21.99 -12.63
C ALA A 1011 5.28 -21.95 -11.14
N ASP A 1012 6.35 -21.24 -10.80
CA ASP A 1012 6.72 -20.96 -9.41
C ASP A 1012 5.91 -19.76 -8.87
N LEU A 1013 4.76 -20.03 -8.23
CA LEU A 1013 3.82 -19.00 -7.77
C LEU A 1013 4.10 -18.51 -6.33
N ARG A 1014 5.25 -18.85 -5.73
CA ARG A 1014 5.48 -18.65 -4.28
C ARG A 1014 5.49 -17.18 -3.86
N LEU A 1015 5.94 -16.28 -4.74
CA LEU A 1015 5.97 -14.83 -4.49
C LEU A 1015 4.79 -14.07 -5.11
N LEU A 1016 3.88 -14.77 -5.80
CA LEU A 1016 2.82 -14.14 -6.58
C LEU A 1016 1.85 -13.40 -5.66
N ARG A 1017 1.53 -12.15 -5.99
CA ARG A 1017 0.56 -11.29 -5.30
C ARG A 1017 -0.50 -10.73 -6.23
N SER A 1018 -0.19 -10.61 -7.52
CA SER A 1018 -1.16 -10.21 -8.53
C SER A 1018 -1.08 -11.10 -9.77
N ILE A 1019 -2.22 -11.53 -10.28
CA ILE A 1019 -2.33 -12.29 -11.52
C ILE A 1019 -3.47 -11.72 -12.36
N THR A 1020 -3.20 -11.45 -13.63
CA THR A 1020 -4.18 -11.02 -14.63
C THR A 1020 -4.19 -12.00 -15.79
N ILE A 1021 -5.37 -12.50 -16.12
CA ILE A 1021 -5.58 -13.42 -17.23
C ILE A 1021 -6.51 -12.76 -18.24
N THR A 1022 -6.12 -12.78 -19.51
CA THR A 1022 -6.93 -12.27 -20.62
C THR A 1022 -7.00 -13.27 -21.77
N GLY A 1023 -7.85 -13.02 -22.76
CA GLY A 1023 -7.98 -13.84 -23.96
C GLY A 1023 -9.39 -13.86 -24.52
N ALA A 1024 -9.58 -13.33 -25.72
CA ALA A 1024 -10.91 -13.23 -26.35
C ALA A 1024 -11.56 -14.61 -26.60
N ASN A 1025 -10.75 -15.65 -26.81
CA ASN A 1025 -11.22 -17.03 -27.01
C ASN A 1025 -11.57 -17.74 -25.71
N LEU A 1026 -11.08 -17.26 -24.57
CA LEU A 1026 -11.28 -17.91 -23.28
C LEU A 1026 -12.76 -17.82 -22.89
N LYS A 1027 -13.41 -18.98 -22.77
CA LYS A 1027 -14.85 -19.10 -22.49
C LYS A 1027 -15.13 -19.83 -21.17
N LYS A 1028 -14.21 -20.68 -20.73
CA LYS A 1028 -14.37 -21.55 -19.55
C LYS A 1028 -13.10 -21.57 -18.71
N ILE A 1029 -13.29 -21.75 -17.40
CA ILE A 1029 -12.22 -21.98 -16.44
C ILE A 1029 -12.43 -23.37 -15.86
N ASP A 1030 -11.38 -24.19 -15.89
CA ASP A 1030 -11.39 -25.51 -15.28
C ASP A 1030 -11.35 -25.42 -13.74
N MET A 1031 -11.89 -26.44 -13.06
CA MET A 1031 -11.90 -26.50 -11.60
C MET A 1031 -10.49 -26.40 -11.01
N GLY A 1032 -9.46 -27.02 -11.62
CA GLY A 1032 -8.10 -27.06 -11.10
C GLY A 1032 -7.21 -25.87 -11.45
N ALA A 1033 -7.71 -24.92 -12.24
CA ALA A 1033 -6.87 -23.89 -12.88
C ALA A 1033 -6.10 -23.00 -11.90
N PHE A 1034 -6.62 -22.84 -10.69
CA PHE A 1034 -6.06 -22.01 -9.61
C PHE A 1034 -5.63 -22.80 -8.38
N GLU A 1035 -5.59 -24.14 -8.45
CA GLU A 1035 -5.31 -25.00 -7.29
C GLU A 1035 -3.95 -24.71 -6.62
N ARG A 1036 -2.97 -24.25 -7.40
CA ARG A 1036 -1.62 -23.91 -6.92
C ARG A 1036 -1.46 -22.48 -6.42
N LEU A 1037 -2.47 -21.60 -6.58
CA LEU A 1037 -2.40 -20.24 -6.05
C LEU A 1037 -2.33 -20.29 -4.53
N ARG A 1038 -1.37 -19.55 -3.96
CA ARG A 1038 -1.14 -19.47 -2.51
C ARG A 1038 -0.68 -18.08 -2.09
N GLY A 1039 -1.01 -17.67 -0.87
CA GLY A 1039 -0.50 -16.45 -0.27
C GLY A 1039 -1.51 -15.73 0.63
N PHE A 1040 -0.99 -14.82 1.46
CA PHE A 1040 -1.80 -14.07 2.42
C PHE A 1040 -2.83 -13.16 1.72
N ARG A 1041 -2.39 -12.35 0.75
CA ARG A 1041 -3.24 -11.45 -0.05
C ARG A 1041 -2.94 -11.63 -1.54
N ILE A 1042 -3.95 -11.99 -2.33
CA ILE A 1042 -3.83 -12.19 -3.78
C ILE A 1042 -4.87 -11.35 -4.52
N LYS A 1043 -4.41 -10.57 -5.52
CA LYS A 1043 -5.26 -9.90 -6.50
C LYS A 1043 -5.38 -10.77 -7.75
N LEU A 1044 -6.55 -11.35 -7.98
CA LEU A 1044 -6.87 -12.16 -9.16
C LEU A 1044 -7.74 -11.36 -10.12
N THR A 1045 -7.23 -11.12 -11.31
CA THR A 1045 -7.92 -10.37 -12.38
C THR A 1045 -8.16 -11.30 -13.57
N ILE A 1046 -9.39 -11.32 -14.08
CA ILE A 1046 -9.73 -11.94 -15.37
C ILE A 1046 -10.43 -10.90 -16.22
N ARG A 1047 -9.89 -10.62 -17.39
CA ARG A 1047 -10.39 -9.52 -18.21
C ARG A 1047 -10.39 -9.75 -19.70
N ASP A 1048 -11.32 -9.08 -20.37
CA ASP A 1048 -11.43 -9.08 -21.84
C ASP A 1048 -11.58 -10.52 -22.41
N THR A 1049 -12.46 -11.33 -21.80
CA THR A 1049 -12.72 -12.73 -22.19
C THR A 1049 -14.18 -13.01 -22.61
N GLY A 1050 -14.41 -14.16 -23.22
CA GLY A 1050 -15.74 -14.68 -23.56
C GLY A 1050 -16.45 -15.42 -22.41
N ILE A 1051 -15.94 -15.37 -21.18
CA ILE A 1051 -16.51 -16.08 -20.03
C ILE A 1051 -17.88 -15.51 -19.69
N LYS A 1052 -18.92 -16.35 -19.77
CA LYS A 1052 -20.30 -16.02 -19.38
C LYS A 1052 -20.63 -16.33 -17.92
N HIS A 1053 -19.96 -17.35 -17.37
CA HIS A 1053 -20.18 -17.81 -16.02
C HIS A 1053 -18.83 -18.05 -15.35
N PHE A 1054 -18.53 -17.29 -14.31
CA PHE A 1054 -17.36 -17.57 -13.47
C PHE A 1054 -17.72 -18.74 -12.55
N PRO A 1055 -17.03 -19.90 -12.65
CA PRO A 1055 -17.45 -21.11 -11.96
C PRO A 1055 -17.32 -20.96 -10.44
N PRO A 1056 -18.41 -21.11 -9.66
CA PRO A 1056 -18.36 -20.99 -8.21
C PRO A 1056 -17.39 -21.97 -7.54
N PHE A 1057 -17.07 -23.10 -8.19
CA PHE A 1057 -16.16 -24.11 -7.66
C PHE A 1057 -14.70 -23.65 -7.57
N VAL A 1058 -14.26 -22.69 -8.39
CA VAL A 1058 -12.90 -22.12 -8.31
C VAL A 1058 -12.64 -21.53 -6.93
N PHE A 1059 -13.67 -20.95 -6.32
CA PHE A 1059 -13.57 -20.43 -4.97
C PHE A 1059 -13.29 -21.52 -3.92
N ASN A 1060 -13.65 -22.78 -4.18
CA ASN A 1060 -13.32 -23.91 -3.32
C ASN A 1060 -11.87 -24.39 -3.53
N THR A 1061 -11.23 -24.06 -4.65
CA THR A 1061 -9.85 -24.48 -4.92
C THR A 1061 -8.81 -23.48 -4.40
N LEU A 1062 -9.20 -22.24 -4.08
CA LEU A 1062 -8.35 -21.21 -3.47
C LEU A 1062 -8.02 -21.46 -1.98
N SER A 1063 -7.94 -22.71 -1.59
CA SER A 1063 -7.73 -23.17 -0.20
C SER A 1063 -6.39 -22.78 0.42
N ARG A 1064 -5.48 -22.16 -0.32
CA ARG A 1064 -4.17 -21.64 0.15
C ARG A 1064 -4.08 -20.11 0.06
N VAL A 1065 -5.19 -19.43 -0.20
CA VAL A 1065 -5.27 -17.96 -0.27
C VAL A 1065 -6.07 -17.45 0.93
N SER A 1066 -5.52 -16.51 1.71
CA SER A 1066 -6.20 -15.96 2.90
C SER A 1066 -7.15 -14.81 2.59
N PHE A 1067 -6.74 -13.88 1.72
CA PHE A 1067 -7.50 -12.71 1.29
C PHE A 1067 -7.40 -12.59 -0.23
N LEU A 1068 -8.55 -12.44 -0.88
CA LEU A 1068 -8.71 -12.38 -2.32
C LEU A 1068 -9.30 -11.02 -2.72
N PHE A 1069 -8.63 -10.31 -3.59
CA PHE A 1069 -9.21 -9.20 -4.35
C PHE A 1069 -9.53 -9.70 -5.76
N LEU A 1070 -10.80 -9.70 -6.15
CA LEU A 1070 -11.26 -10.29 -7.41
C LEU A 1070 -11.70 -9.22 -8.41
N GLU A 1071 -11.05 -9.16 -9.57
CA GLU A 1071 -11.42 -8.24 -10.66
C GLU A 1071 -11.85 -9.04 -11.89
N LEU A 1072 -13.13 -8.98 -12.26
CA LEU A 1072 -13.65 -9.59 -13.47
C LEU A 1072 -14.09 -8.48 -14.42
N VAL A 1073 -13.21 -8.02 -15.31
CA VAL A 1073 -13.43 -6.78 -16.08
C VAL A 1073 -13.66 -7.09 -17.57
N ASN A 1074 -14.65 -6.45 -18.21
CA ASN A 1074 -14.92 -6.61 -19.66
C ASN A 1074 -15.12 -8.07 -20.14
N ASN A 1075 -15.71 -8.93 -19.32
CA ASN A 1075 -16.07 -10.28 -19.74
C ASN A 1075 -17.53 -10.32 -20.24
N LYS A 1076 -18.15 -11.51 -20.27
CA LYS A 1076 -19.56 -11.70 -20.61
C LYS A 1076 -20.38 -12.20 -19.42
N ILE A 1077 -19.93 -11.90 -18.20
CA ILE A 1077 -20.52 -12.41 -16.97
C ILE A 1077 -21.87 -11.75 -16.73
N GLU A 1078 -22.91 -12.55 -16.59
CA GLU A 1078 -24.26 -12.05 -16.28
C GLU A 1078 -24.56 -12.05 -14.79
N THR A 1079 -23.95 -12.98 -14.03
CA THR A 1079 -24.13 -13.08 -12.58
C THR A 1079 -22.86 -13.63 -11.94
N LEU A 1080 -22.57 -13.20 -10.70
CA LEU A 1080 -21.49 -13.74 -9.89
C LEU A 1080 -22.05 -14.12 -8.51
N ASN A 1081 -21.78 -15.35 -8.10
CA ASN A 1081 -22.08 -15.82 -6.75
C ASN A 1081 -20.80 -16.39 -6.12
N PRO A 1082 -19.98 -15.53 -5.48
CA PRO A 1082 -18.80 -15.98 -4.75
C PRO A 1082 -19.28 -16.64 -3.45
N PHE A 1083 -19.02 -17.94 -3.34
CA PHE A 1083 -19.39 -18.80 -2.21
C PHE A 1083 -20.91 -18.94 -2.01
N THR A 1084 -21.45 -20.13 -2.29
CA THR A 1084 -22.86 -20.45 -2.01
C THR A 1084 -23.11 -20.35 -0.50
N HIS A 1085 -23.83 -19.29 -0.07
CA HIS A 1085 -24.29 -19.01 1.30
C HIS A 1085 -23.25 -18.38 2.27
N THR A 1086 -22.77 -17.15 2.01
CA THR A 1086 -22.08 -16.37 3.06
C THR A 1086 -22.62 -14.96 3.26
N LYS A 1087 -22.60 -14.54 4.53
CA LYS A 1087 -22.76 -13.16 4.99
C LYS A 1087 -21.37 -12.55 5.17
N PRO A 1088 -21.21 -11.22 5.11
CA PRO A 1088 -19.91 -10.58 5.22
C PRO A 1088 -19.17 -10.97 6.51
N PRO A 1089 -17.82 -11.07 6.45
CA PRO A 1089 -17.01 -11.07 5.24
C PRO A 1089 -17.27 -12.34 4.44
N ILE A 1090 -17.48 -12.12 3.16
CA ILE A 1090 -17.78 -13.14 2.16
C ILE A 1090 -16.55 -14.06 2.10
N SER A 1091 -16.68 -15.32 2.55
CA SER A 1091 -15.55 -16.25 2.68
C SER A 1091 -15.87 -17.68 2.24
N ASN A 1092 -14.89 -18.45 1.74
CA ASN A 1092 -15.14 -19.87 1.43
C ASN A 1092 -15.13 -20.76 2.68
N GLN A 1093 -15.54 -22.02 2.49
CA GLN A 1093 -15.42 -23.12 3.46
C GLN A 1093 -13.99 -23.42 3.94
N HIS A 1094 -12.99 -22.74 3.37
CA HIS A 1094 -11.57 -22.90 3.69
C HIS A 1094 -10.97 -21.65 4.36
N GLY A 1095 -11.72 -20.57 4.58
CA GLY A 1095 -11.23 -19.36 5.29
C GLY A 1095 -10.58 -18.29 4.40
N THR A 1096 -10.70 -18.39 3.07
CA THR A 1096 -10.37 -17.31 2.12
C THR A 1096 -11.44 -16.24 2.19
N ILE A 1097 -11.06 -14.99 2.45
CA ILE A 1097 -11.95 -13.83 2.55
C ILE A 1097 -11.90 -13.03 1.24
N LEU A 1098 -13.05 -12.62 0.69
CA LEU A 1098 -13.15 -11.68 -0.42
C LEU A 1098 -13.04 -10.24 0.10
N GLU A 1099 -11.88 -9.64 -0.11
CA GLU A 1099 -11.50 -8.30 0.35
C GLU A 1099 -11.96 -7.20 -0.63
N GLY A 1100 -12.00 -7.49 -1.93
CA GLY A 1100 -12.37 -6.52 -2.96
C GLY A 1100 -13.00 -7.17 -4.19
N LEU A 1101 -13.82 -6.41 -4.91
CA LEU A 1101 -14.52 -6.86 -6.11
C LEU A 1101 -14.59 -5.74 -7.15
N SER A 1102 -14.31 -6.07 -8.41
CA SER A 1102 -14.67 -5.26 -9.57
C SER A 1102 -15.35 -6.11 -10.64
N LEU A 1103 -16.48 -5.65 -11.18
CA LEU A 1103 -17.27 -6.30 -12.23
C LEU A 1103 -17.43 -5.43 -13.48
N LYS A 1104 -16.63 -4.37 -13.61
CA LYS A 1104 -16.75 -3.35 -14.64
C LYS A 1104 -16.81 -3.94 -16.07
N GLY A 1105 -17.69 -3.42 -16.91
CA GLY A 1105 -17.78 -3.79 -18.33
C GLY A 1105 -18.42 -5.16 -18.62
N ASN A 1106 -19.10 -5.78 -17.65
CA ASN A 1106 -19.89 -7.00 -17.84
C ASN A 1106 -21.38 -6.69 -18.02
N PRO A 1107 -22.14 -7.53 -18.76
CA PRO A 1107 -23.59 -7.41 -18.88
C PRO A 1107 -24.32 -7.97 -17.65
N ILE A 1108 -24.12 -7.35 -16.48
CA ILE A 1108 -24.64 -7.86 -15.21
C ILE A 1108 -26.16 -7.77 -15.16
N LEU A 1109 -26.81 -8.88 -14.78
CA LEU A 1109 -28.23 -8.94 -14.48
C LEU A 1109 -28.46 -8.68 -12.99
N CYS A 1110 -29.17 -7.59 -12.67
CA CYS A 1110 -29.56 -7.29 -11.30
C CYS A 1110 -30.70 -8.20 -10.87
N ASP A 1111 -30.38 -9.26 -10.13
CA ASP A 1111 -31.39 -10.09 -9.51
C ASP A 1111 -30.97 -10.60 -8.13
N CYS A 1112 -31.84 -11.42 -7.54
CA CYS A 1112 -31.69 -11.94 -6.20
C CYS A 1112 -30.47 -12.86 -6.02
N ARG A 1113 -29.83 -13.33 -7.10
CA ARG A 1113 -28.60 -14.15 -7.02
C ARG A 1113 -27.40 -13.33 -6.55
N MET A 1114 -27.43 -12.01 -6.73
CA MET A 1114 -26.36 -11.08 -6.35
C MET A 1114 -26.69 -10.26 -5.10
N ILE A 1115 -27.73 -10.64 -4.35
CA ILE A 1115 -28.16 -9.92 -3.13
C ILE A 1115 -27.07 -9.84 -2.05
N TRP A 1116 -26.10 -10.76 -2.08
CA TRP A 1116 -24.93 -10.74 -1.21
C TRP A 1116 -24.11 -9.43 -1.33
N LEU A 1117 -24.17 -8.73 -2.47
CA LEU A 1117 -23.48 -7.46 -2.69
C LEU A 1117 -23.96 -6.35 -1.75
N GLU A 1118 -25.25 -6.33 -1.38
CA GLU A 1118 -25.78 -5.30 -0.48
C GLU A 1118 -25.05 -5.34 0.87
N GLN A 1119 -24.94 -6.54 1.45
CA GLN A 1119 -24.27 -6.76 2.72
C GLN A 1119 -22.75 -6.57 2.59
N TRP A 1120 -22.17 -7.00 1.47
CA TRP A 1120 -20.73 -6.86 1.24
C TRP A 1120 -20.30 -5.39 1.04
N ILE A 1121 -21.11 -4.58 0.33
CA ILE A 1121 -20.89 -3.13 0.16
C ILE A 1121 -20.90 -2.41 1.50
N GLU A 1122 -21.85 -2.77 2.37
CA GLU A 1122 -21.91 -2.21 3.73
C GLU A 1122 -20.65 -2.54 4.54
N TYR A 1123 -20.19 -3.80 4.50
CA TYR A 1123 -18.96 -4.23 5.18
C TYR A 1123 -17.71 -3.54 4.60
N ALA A 1124 -17.60 -3.45 3.27
CA ALA A 1124 -16.45 -2.87 2.60
C ALA A 1124 -16.33 -1.35 2.80
N ALA A 1125 -17.41 -0.66 3.19
CA ALA A 1125 -17.42 0.78 3.44
C ALA A 1125 -16.62 1.22 4.67
N GLU A 1126 -16.30 0.30 5.58
CA GLU A 1126 -15.45 0.53 6.75
C GLU A 1126 -13.95 0.28 6.45
N ASP A 1127 -13.60 -0.19 5.25
CA ASP A 1127 -12.21 -0.45 4.82
C ASP A 1127 -11.50 0.82 4.32
N ALA A 1128 -10.20 0.93 4.57
CA ALA A 1128 -9.35 1.99 4.04
C ALA A 1128 -9.34 2.05 2.50
N ASN A 1129 -9.66 0.96 1.82
CA ASN A 1129 -9.73 0.87 0.35
C ASN A 1129 -11.13 1.13 -0.23
N TRP A 1130 -12.11 1.55 0.58
CA TRP A 1130 -13.50 1.73 0.15
C TRP A 1130 -13.66 2.67 -1.05
N ASP A 1131 -12.89 3.76 -1.12
CA ASP A 1131 -13.07 4.74 -2.21
C ASP A 1131 -12.83 4.13 -3.61
N GLU A 1132 -11.84 3.24 -3.75
CA GLU A 1132 -11.58 2.50 -5.01
C GLU A 1132 -12.70 1.50 -5.32
N ILE A 1133 -13.19 0.78 -4.31
CA ILE A 1133 -14.28 -0.19 -4.46
C ILE A 1133 -15.59 0.53 -4.84
N ARG A 1134 -15.88 1.65 -4.18
CA ARG A 1134 -17.08 2.47 -4.43
C ARG A 1134 -17.10 2.98 -5.87
N GLU A 1135 -15.99 3.49 -6.37
CA GLU A 1135 -15.88 3.97 -7.76
C GLU A 1135 -16.14 2.84 -8.75
N ASN A 1136 -15.51 1.67 -8.57
CA ASN A 1136 -15.72 0.51 -9.44
C ASN A 1136 -17.19 0.04 -9.49
N LEU A 1137 -17.88 0.02 -8.36
CA LEU A 1137 -19.28 -0.39 -8.28
C LEU A 1137 -20.23 0.66 -8.88
N ALA A 1138 -19.94 1.95 -8.68
CA ALA A 1138 -20.69 3.06 -9.26
C ALA A 1138 -20.57 3.09 -10.79
N GLU A 1139 -19.44 2.65 -11.34
CA GLU A 1139 -19.22 2.60 -12.79
C GLU A 1139 -19.72 1.30 -13.45
N THR A 1140 -20.20 0.32 -12.68
CA THR A 1140 -20.65 -0.97 -13.24
C THR A 1140 -22.16 -0.94 -13.50
N PRO A 1141 -22.61 -0.91 -14.76
CA PRO A 1141 -24.03 -0.95 -15.09
C PRO A 1141 -24.61 -2.33 -14.82
N CYS A 1142 -25.88 -2.35 -14.45
CA CYS A 1142 -26.61 -3.54 -14.08
C CYS A 1142 -28.06 -3.40 -14.58
N SER A 1143 -28.58 -4.41 -15.28
CA SER A 1143 -29.92 -4.39 -15.89
C SER A 1143 -30.85 -5.41 -15.23
N ASP A 1144 -32.11 -5.06 -15.03
CA ASP A 1144 -33.13 -6.05 -14.63
C ASP A 1144 -33.63 -6.87 -15.82
N ARG A 1145 -34.54 -7.83 -15.57
CA ARG A 1145 -35.14 -8.66 -16.64
C ARG A 1145 -36.08 -7.88 -17.57
N ALA A 1146 -36.52 -6.68 -17.18
CA ALA A 1146 -37.35 -5.81 -18.01
C ALA A 1146 -36.51 -4.88 -18.91
N GLY A 1147 -35.20 -4.82 -18.69
CA GLY A 1147 -34.25 -4.01 -19.47
C GLY A 1147 -33.99 -2.62 -18.88
N ASP A 1148 -34.51 -2.32 -17.69
CA ASP A 1148 -34.20 -1.07 -16.98
C ASP A 1148 -32.78 -1.17 -16.40
N THR A 1149 -31.97 -0.12 -16.58
CA THR A 1149 -30.55 -0.09 -16.19
C THR A 1149 -30.28 0.90 -15.07
N ASP A 1150 -29.51 0.49 -14.07
CA ASP A 1150 -28.96 1.34 -13.02
C ASP A 1150 -27.53 0.84 -12.68
N THR A 1151 -26.83 1.37 -11.68
CA THR A 1151 -25.47 0.91 -11.32
C THR A 1151 -25.52 -0.17 -10.23
N LEU A 1152 -24.49 -1.02 -10.14
CA LEU A 1152 -24.42 -2.00 -9.04
C LEU A 1152 -24.47 -1.31 -7.67
N LEU A 1153 -23.79 -0.18 -7.52
CA LEU A 1153 -23.82 0.59 -6.28
C LEU A 1153 -25.23 1.12 -5.99
N SER A 1154 -25.91 1.74 -6.95
CA SER A 1154 -27.24 2.33 -6.70
C SER A 1154 -28.32 1.27 -6.41
N VAL A 1155 -28.24 0.12 -7.08
CA VAL A 1155 -29.17 -1.00 -6.89
C VAL A 1155 -28.99 -1.64 -5.50
N TYR A 1156 -27.75 -1.99 -5.16
CA TYR A 1156 -27.41 -2.78 -3.97
C TYR A 1156 -26.95 -1.94 -2.76
N SER A 1157 -26.75 -0.62 -2.87
CA SER A 1157 -26.52 0.30 -1.74
C SER A 1157 -27.83 0.79 -1.13
N GLN A 1158 -27.80 1.13 0.16
CA GLN A 1158 -28.92 1.73 0.88
C GLN A 1158 -28.93 3.27 0.88
N THR A 1159 -27.87 3.93 0.39
CA THR A 1159 -27.63 5.38 0.58
C THR A 1159 -27.88 6.27 -0.66
N GLU A 1160 -28.03 5.70 -1.87
CA GLU A 1160 -28.27 6.46 -3.09
C GLU A 1160 -29.76 6.51 -3.49
N THR A 1161 -30.18 7.60 -4.14
CA THR A 1161 -31.55 7.77 -4.66
C THR A 1161 -31.82 6.78 -5.79
N LYS A 1162 -32.65 5.76 -5.52
CA LYS A 1162 -32.89 4.60 -6.41
C LYS A 1162 -33.85 4.90 -7.56
N SER A 1163 -33.49 4.54 -8.79
CA SER A 1163 -34.42 4.43 -9.92
C SER A 1163 -34.97 3.00 -10.06
N LEU A 1164 -34.16 1.99 -9.72
CA LEU A 1164 -34.49 0.57 -9.75
C LEU A 1164 -34.55 -0.02 -8.33
N LYS A 1165 -35.66 -0.69 -7.94
CA LYS A 1165 -35.80 -1.36 -6.63
C LYS A 1165 -36.01 -2.87 -6.79
N LEU A 1166 -35.08 -3.65 -6.24
CA LEU A 1166 -35.16 -5.10 -6.16
C LEU A 1166 -35.83 -5.56 -4.87
N TYR A 1167 -36.86 -6.40 -5.00
CA TYR A 1167 -37.50 -7.11 -3.89
C TYR A 1167 -37.33 -8.62 -4.10
N CYS A 1168 -36.66 -9.27 -3.14
CA CYS A 1168 -36.37 -10.70 -3.16
C CYS A 1168 -37.13 -11.39 -2.01
N ASP A 1169 -38.08 -12.27 -2.34
CA ASP A 1169 -38.80 -13.12 -1.39
C ASP A 1169 -38.28 -14.58 -1.44
N GLU A 1170 -38.82 -15.46 -0.58
CA GLU A 1170 -38.40 -16.87 -0.48
C GLU A 1170 -38.69 -17.70 -1.76
N ASN A 1171 -39.48 -17.19 -2.70
CA ASN A 1171 -39.88 -17.88 -3.93
C ASN A 1171 -39.17 -17.38 -5.20
N GLY A 1172 -38.36 -16.32 -5.11
CA GLY A 1172 -37.56 -15.79 -6.22
C GLY A 1172 -38.29 -14.78 -7.09
N MET A 1173 -37.82 -13.52 -6.98
CA MET A 1173 -38.03 -12.35 -7.87
C MET A 1173 -39.44 -11.72 -7.94
N ARG A 1174 -39.55 -10.45 -7.51
CA ARG A 1174 -40.45 -9.43 -8.09
C ARG A 1174 -39.68 -8.12 -8.28
N SER A 1175 -39.37 -7.73 -9.53
CA SER A 1175 -38.97 -6.34 -9.81
C SER A 1175 -40.23 -5.46 -9.83
N ILE A 1176 -40.13 -4.24 -9.27
CA ILE A 1176 -41.16 -3.22 -9.42
C ILE A 1176 -40.47 -2.03 -10.07
N SER A 1177 -40.65 -1.89 -11.39
CA SER A 1177 -40.24 -0.68 -12.10
C SER A 1177 -41.09 0.50 -11.63
N ALA A 1178 -40.47 1.68 -11.49
CA ALA A 1178 -41.19 2.92 -11.16
C ALA A 1178 -42.20 3.33 -12.27
N SER A 1179 -42.12 2.74 -13.46
CA SER A 1179 -43.02 2.97 -14.59
C SER A 1179 -44.39 2.30 -14.47
N ASN A 1180 -44.62 1.43 -13.47
CA ASN A 1180 -45.87 0.66 -13.36
C ASN A 1180 -46.73 0.97 -12.12
N ILE A 1181 -46.52 2.12 -11.45
CA ILE A 1181 -47.41 2.55 -10.37
C ILE A 1181 -48.66 3.23 -10.96
N ASN A 1182 -49.58 2.41 -11.47
CA ASN A 1182 -50.95 2.85 -11.73
C ASN A 1182 -51.73 2.72 -10.41
N THR A 1183 -51.87 3.84 -9.69
CA THR A 1183 -52.39 3.97 -8.32
C THR A 1183 -53.84 3.50 -8.08
N ARG A 1184 -54.51 2.91 -9.08
CA ARG A 1184 -55.90 2.40 -8.95
C ARG A 1184 -56.04 0.96 -8.49
N ASN A 1185 -55.04 0.08 -8.67
CA ASN A 1185 -55.18 -1.35 -8.34
C ASN A 1185 -54.78 -1.74 -6.92
N LEU A 1186 -54.00 -0.91 -6.20
CA LEU A 1186 -53.56 -1.25 -4.84
C LEU A 1186 -54.70 -1.12 -3.81
N VAL A 1187 -55.64 -0.20 -4.03
CA VAL A 1187 -56.76 0.06 -3.12
C VAL A 1187 -57.79 -1.08 -3.19
N LEU A 1188 -58.00 -1.67 -4.38
CA LEU A 1188 -58.96 -2.76 -4.55
C LEU A 1188 -58.49 -4.07 -3.91
N THR A 1189 -57.20 -4.40 -4.01
CA THR A 1189 -56.64 -5.63 -3.44
C THR A 1189 -56.56 -5.59 -1.91
N VAL A 1190 -56.29 -4.40 -1.34
CA VAL A 1190 -56.27 -4.20 0.12
C VAL A 1190 -57.69 -4.20 0.70
N LEU A 1191 -58.69 -3.67 -0.02
CA LEU A 1191 -60.09 -3.78 0.42
C LEU A 1191 -60.61 -5.23 0.38
N ILE A 1192 -60.23 -6.02 -0.63
CA ILE A 1192 -60.66 -7.43 -0.74
C ILE A 1192 -60.03 -8.29 0.38
N HIS A 1193 -58.78 -8.01 0.79
CA HIS A 1193 -58.15 -8.72 1.93
C HIS A 1193 -58.71 -8.33 3.31
N LEU A 1194 -59.19 -7.08 3.47
CA LEU A 1194 -59.82 -6.64 4.71
C LEU A 1194 -61.26 -7.18 4.87
N ILE A 1195 -61.97 -7.43 3.77
CA ILE A 1195 -63.33 -8.00 3.80
C ILE A 1195 -63.31 -9.52 4.01
N LEU A 1196 -62.27 -10.22 3.53
CA LEU A 1196 -62.13 -11.68 3.69
C LEU A 1196 -61.64 -12.13 5.07
N SER A 1197 -61.11 -11.23 5.90
CA SER A 1197 -60.62 -11.57 7.25
C SER A 1197 -61.67 -11.47 8.36
N HIS A 1198 -62.92 -11.08 8.05
CA HIS A 1198 -64.02 -10.93 9.03
C HIS A 1198 -65.10 -12.03 8.98
N PHE A 1199 -64.91 -13.10 8.20
CA PHE A 1199 -65.88 -14.21 8.07
C PHE A 1199 -65.23 -15.60 8.21
N VAL A 1200 -64.50 -15.86 9.30
CA VAL A 1200 -64.24 -17.23 9.78
C VAL A 1200 -64.14 -17.23 11.31
N PHE A 1201 -65.30 -17.15 11.98
CA PHE A 1201 -65.54 -17.70 13.32
C PHE A 1201 -67.04 -17.97 13.43
N TYR A 1202 -67.46 -19.12 12.90
CA TYR A 1202 -68.58 -19.95 13.35
C TYR A 1202 -68.38 -21.36 12.79
#